data_AF-A0A662WZK3-F1
#
_entry.id   AF-A0A662WZK3-F1
#
_cell.length_a   1.000
_cell.length_b   1.000
_cell.length_c   1.000
_cell.angle_alpha   90.00
_cell.angle_beta   90.00
_cell.angle_gamma   90.00
#
_symmetry.space_group_name_H-M   'P 1'
#
loop_
_entity.id
_entity.type
_entity.pdbx_description
1 polymer ?
#
loop_
_entity_poly.entity_id
_entity_poly.type
_entity_poly.pdbx_seq_one_letter_code
_entity_poly.pdbx_strand_id
1 'polypeptide(L)'
;MASKTFVLDEQGEADLLREALQTARDQGFRMQRAVDAGDQPAVLKHAAEVLRELRTSLLSPKNYYQLYMQVLDELRHLESYAEEQQQAGAPMRALYEQVQSSGNVLPRLYLLVTVGAVYIQSLEAPAREVLTDLVEMTKGVQHPLRGLFLRHYLSLCVRDKLPDSGSVYEKAGGGSVSDAVSFLLQNLRETNMLWIRLQHQKATGSKPRSVREKERLELRLLVGTSLVRLSQMEGVTRRVYTDQVLPSLLKDVVLSCQDRMAQQYLLDCVVQVFPDAFHLATLESLLAAMTHFQPDVDVALLLTALVTRLTTYRETEPLETEFEPLPVFQLVLDAASKLLLKPEGGREAQVASVLPFFVAFTNFTLTWLAGQSSAKTTALDQVVAACLAFLRDRTAWRVDKDKTTKQLVVTQLQTLALALFRALSLPELQRIPALRELLTLLPWHGAQKDVALSWLRILLSRHERVIRNEAQMTFVLQLLAPLVRDDPSDLQTPAALEPGNAKTEESFEAEQQTLAKVVHLVATSEDLDETFRVFSVARRAFGQGGVFRIRFTLVPLIYQALALARALATPQKNQSDAEKPTTWATTPREVLQFVHEMVTALASKQDALSVPCVHLFLQCALVADGCELEAVAYEFTTQAFIVYEDQITLAREQWRALELMVAALRATRHLSSANYEVLAAKTTQYAARLLKKNDQAAMVLHCAHLFWHPSHQDGKRVLECLQRSLRIADALSDSTASHVPLFLEILEATPEVTRKYLAGLLALVKDHLDNMEHGQMRRDGESRYRAIVRHMDALELSADALSPR
;
A
#
# COMPACT_ATOMS: atom_id res chain seq x y z
N MET A 1 67.20 -6.39 -14.13
CA MET A 1 66.54 -7.36 -13.24
C MET A 1 65.26 -6.73 -12.73
N ALA A 2 64.11 -7.18 -13.22
CA ALA A 2 62.80 -6.70 -12.77
C ALA A 2 62.56 -7.22 -11.34
N SER A 3 62.44 -6.32 -10.36
CA SER A 3 62.00 -6.67 -9.01
C SER A 3 60.58 -7.21 -9.11
N LYS A 4 60.41 -8.53 -9.02
CA LYS A 4 59.11 -9.14 -8.73
C LYS A 4 58.63 -8.57 -7.40
N THR A 5 57.63 -7.70 -7.43
CA THR A 5 57.03 -7.12 -6.23
C THR A 5 56.21 -8.21 -5.53
N PHE A 6 56.54 -8.46 -4.27
CA PHE A 6 55.80 -9.32 -3.34
C PHE A 6 54.37 -8.77 -3.18
N VAL A 7 53.38 -9.41 -3.80
CA VAL A 7 51.99 -9.27 -3.39
C VAL A 7 51.83 -10.30 -2.28
N LEU A 8 51.58 -9.83 -1.06
CA LEU A 8 51.35 -10.75 0.05
C LEU A 8 49.99 -11.41 -0.13
N ASP A 9 49.95 -12.72 0.07
CA ASP A 9 48.70 -13.45 0.22
C ASP A 9 47.97 -12.94 1.48
N GLU A 10 46.65 -13.17 1.60
CA GLU A 10 45.85 -12.69 2.74
C GLU A 10 46.45 -13.08 4.11
N GLN A 11 47.11 -14.24 4.18
CA GLN A 11 47.85 -14.70 5.36
C GLN A 11 49.10 -13.88 5.64
N GLY A 12 49.89 -13.56 4.60
CA GLY A 12 51.09 -12.73 4.75
C GLY A 12 50.75 -11.29 5.14
N GLU A 13 49.64 -10.75 4.65
CA GLU A 13 49.15 -9.44 5.07
C GLU A 13 48.72 -9.44 6.55
N ALA A 14 48.06 -10.51 7.01
CA ALA A 14 47.66 -10.67 8.40
C ALA A 14 48.86 -10.83 9.36
N ASP A 15 49.91 -11.54 8.93
CA ASP A 15 51.12 -11.70 9.72
C ASP A 15 51.89 -10.38 9.85
N LEU A 16 52.03 -9.62 8.76
CA LEU A 16 52.61 -8.27 8.80
C LEU A 16 51.81 -7.32 9.69
N LEU A 17 50.48 -7.39 9.65
CA LEU A 17 49.64 -6.60 10.54
C LEU A 17 49.90 -6.97 12.00
N ARG A 18 50.02 -8.27 12.33
CA ARG A 18 50.29 -8.74 13.69
C ARG A 18 51.64 -8.23 14.20
N GLU A 19 52.68 -8.30 13.37
CA GLU A 19 54.02 -7.80 13.69
C GLU A 19 54.02 -6.27 13.90
N ALA A 20 53.35 -5.52 13.01
CA ALA A 20 53.22 -4.07 13.12
C ALA A 20 52.46 -3.65 14.39
N LEU A 21 51.36 -4.34 14.73
CA LEU A 21 50.59 -4.10 15.94
C LEU A 21 51.40 -4.40 17.21
N GLN A 22 52.16 -5.50 17.21
CA GLN A 22 53.03 -5.85 18.33
C GLN A 22 54.14 -4.81 18.52
N THR A 23 54.78 -4.40 17.43
CA THR A 23 55.82 -3.37 17.45
C THR A 23 55.28 -2.03 17.95
N ALA A 24 54.08 -1.63 17.52
CA ALA A 24 53.43 -0.42 18.00
C ALA A 24 53.17 -0.46 19.51
N ARG A 25 52.70 -1.59 20.04
CA ARG A 25 52.47 -1.78 21.49
C ARG A 25 53.77 -1.78 22.29
N ASP A 26 54.79 -2.49 21.81
CA ASP A 26 56.07 -2.58 22.51
C ASP A 26 56.76 -1.21 22.59
N GLN A 27 56.66 -0.41 21.52
CA GLN A 27 57.20 0.95 21.50
C GLN A 27 56.32 1.94 22.27
N GLY A 28 55.00 1.77 22.25
CA GLY A 28 54.07 2.54 23.09
C GLY A 28 54.34 2.35 24.59
N PHE A 29 54.58 1.11 25.03
CA PHE A 29 54.97 0.81 26.40
C PHE A 29 56.31 1.47 26.79
N ARG A 30 57.29 1.44 25.88
CA ARG A 30 58.59 2.12 26.10
C ARG A 30 58.43 3.64 26.14
N MET A 31 57.54 4.20 25.35
CA MET A 31 57.20 5.62 25.36
C MET A 31 56.62 6.02 26.71
N GLN A 32 55.64 5.30 27.24
CA GLN A 32 55.08 5.56 28.58
C GLN A 32 56.14 5.48 29.68
N ARG A 33 56.99 4.46 29.64
CA ARG A 33 58.09 4.34 30.60
C ARG A 33 59.09 5.51 30.51
N ALA A 34 59.32 6.04 29.32
CA ALA A 34 60.15 7.23 29.13
C ALA A 34 59.46 8.51 29.64
N VAL A 35 58.12 8.59 29.54
CA VAL A 35 57.30 9.66 30.14
C VAL A 35 57.47 9.63 31.66
N ASP A 36 57.31 8.47 32.29
CA ASP A 36 57.49 8.30 33.75
C ASP A 36 58.90 8.66 34.23
N ALA A 37 59.91 8.42 33.37
CA ALA A 37 61.30 8.75 33.65
C ALA A 37 61.66 10.23 33.38
N GLY A 38 60.77 11.01 32.77
CA GLY A 38 61.00 12.42 32.41
C GLY A 38 61.99 12.62 31.25
N ASP A 39 62.28 11.58 30.46
CA ASP A 39 63.26 11.63 29.36
C ASP A 39 62.58 12.06 28.04
N GLN A 40 62.45 13.38 27.85
CA GLN A 40 61.77 13.96 26.68
C GLN A 40 62.27 13.45 25.31
N PRO A 41 63.60 13.39 25.01
CA PRO A 41 64.07 12.90 23.71
C PRO A 41 63.78 11.41 23.52
N ALA A 42 63.78 10.59 24.58
CA ALA A 42 63.39 9.19 24.48
C ALA A 42 61.88 9.04 24.18
N VAL A 43 61.02 9.86 24.78
CA VAL A 43 59.57 9.88 24.50
C VAL A 43 59.32 10.15 23.01
N LEU A 44 59.90 11.24 22.47
CA LEU A 44 59.72 11.60 21.05
C LEU A 44 60.30 10.56 20.10
N LYS A 45 61.42 9.92 20.47
CA LYS A 45 62.02 8.85 19.68
C LYS A 45 61.11 7.62 19.61
N HIS A 46 60.59 7.15 20.75
CA HIS A 46 59.69 6.01 20.78
C HIS A 46 58.35 6.31 20.09
N ALA A 47 57.81 7.52 20.26
CA ALA A 47 56.63 7.97 19.52
C ALA A 47 56.86 7.97 17.99
N ALA A 48 58.03 8.44 17.54
CA ALA A 48 58.40 8.40 16.13
C ALA A 48 58.58 6.96 15.60
N GLU A 49 59.03 6.03 16.44
CA GLU A 49 59.13 4.59 16.11
C GLU A 49 57.74 3.94 16.00
N VAL A 50 56.79 4.24 16.90
CA VAL A 50 55.38 3.81 16.77
C VAL A 50 54.80 4.30 15.45
N LEU A 51 54.97 5.58 15.13
CA LEU A 51 54.48 6.21 13.91
C LEU A 51 55.18 5.72 12.64
N ARG A 52 56.35 5.10 12.77
CA ARG A 52 57.09 4.54 11.63
C ARG A 52 56.31 3.39 10.98
N GLU A 53 55.54 2.63 11.75
CA GLU A 53 54.75 1.50 11.26
C GLU A 53 53.65 1.95 10.28
N LEU A 54 53.10 3.16 10.45
CA LEU A 54 52.15 3.76 9.51
C LEU A 54 52.74 4.07 8.13
N ARG A 55 54.06 3.94 7.95
CA ARG A 55 54.73 4.10 6.64
C ARG A 55 54.63 2.87 5.76
N THR A 56 53.98 1.79 6.18
CA THR A 56 53.73 0.65 5.30
C THR A 56 52.80 1.03 4.13
N SER A 57 52.99 0.37 2.99
CA SER A 57 52.07 0.40 1.82
C SER A 57 51.56 -0.98 1.46
N LEU A 58 51.90 -2.00 2.26
CA LEU A 58 51.59 -3.40 1.95
C LEU A 58 50.23 -3.82 2.52
N LEU A 59 49.68 -3.05 3.46
CA LEU A 59 48.38 -3.30 4.05
C LEU A 59 47.24 -2.77 3.17
N SER A 60 46.16 -3.53 3.11
CA SER A 60 44.85 -3.12 2.63
C SER A 60 44.27 -1.99 3.49
N PRO A 61 43.31 -1.20 2.96
CA PRO A 61 42.70 -0.11 3.72
C PRO A 61 42.10 -0.54 5.06
N LYS A 62 41.49 -1.72 5.11
CA LYS A 62 40.89 -2.29 6.33
C LYS A 62 41.94 -2.63 7.39
N ASN A 63 43.02 -3.29 6.99
CA ASN A 63 44.10 -3.65 7.92
C ASN A 63 44.91 -2.43 8.34
N TYR A 64 45.11 -1.47 7.43
CA TYR A 64 45.70 -0.18 7.75
C TYR A 64 44.85 0.61 8.76
N TYR A 65 43.51 0.58 8.63
CA TYR A 65 42.61 1.18 9.62
C TYR A 65 42.79 0.58 11.02
N GLN A 66 42.96 -0.75 11.13
CA GLN A 66 43.21 -1.41 12.41
C GLN A 66 44.54 -0.98 13.04
N LEU A 67 45.61 -0.93 12.25
CA LEU A 67 46.91 -0.40 12.70
C LEU A 67 46.78 1.06 13.13
N TYR A 68 46.06 1.87 12.35
CA TYR A 68 45.81 3.28 12.65
C TYR A 68 45.06 3.46 13.98
N MET A 69 44.05 2.65 14.28
CA MET A 69 43.35 2.70 15.58
C MET A 69 44.30 2.40 16.74
N GLN A 70 45.16 1.37 16.65
CA GLN A 70 46.13 1.07 17.69
C GLN A 70 47.11 2.25 17.88
N VAL A 71 47.61 2.84 16.80
CA VAL A 71 48.53 3.99 16.89
C VAL A 71 47.85 5.21 17.50
N LEU A 72 46.56 5.44 17.23
CA LEU A 72 45.80 6.52 17.88
C LEU A 72 45.72 6.36 19.39
N ASP A 73 45.51 5.13 19.88
CA ASP A 73 45.47 4.88 21.32
C ASP A 73 46.83 5.19 21.96
N GLU A 74 47.94 4.82 21.30
CA GLU A 74 49.27 5.20 21.78
C GLU A 74 49.49 6.71 21.76
N LEU A 75 49.06 7.41 20.70
CA LEU A 75 49.22 8.86 20.58
C LEU A 75 48.44 9.66 21.65
N ARG A 76 47.38 9.11 22.24
CA ARG A 76 46.68 9.76 23.37
C ARG A 76 47.59 9.91 24.59
N HIS A 77 48.49 8.95 24.82
CA HIS A 77 49.48 9.06 25.88
C HIS A 77 50.48 10.19 25.59
N LEU A 78 50.84 10.38 24.32
CA LEU A 78 51.69 11.50 23.91
C LEU A 78 50.97 12.85 24.05
N GLU A 79 49.68 12.93 23.72
CA GLU A 79 48.86 14.13 23.92
C GLU A 79 48.80 14.49 25.41
N SER A 80 48.53 13.50 26.28
CA SER A 80 48.52 13.68 27.75
C SER A 80 49.87 14.18 28.26
N TYR A 81 50.97 13.61 27.77
CA TYR A 81 52.32 14.09 28.10
C TYR A 81 52.55 15.55 27.68
N ALA A 82 52.09 15.95 26.49
CA ALA A 82 52.22 17.33 26.03
C ALA A 82 51.39 18.30 26.90
N GLU A 83 50.20 17.90 27.33
CA GLU A 83 49.36 18.66 28.28
C GLU A 83 50.06 18.82 29.64
N GLU A 84 50.67 17.75 30.18
CA GLU A 84 51.43 17.80 31.44
C GLU A 84 52.63 18.76 31.34
N GLN A 85 53.36 18.74 30.22
CA GLN A 85 54.47 19.67 29.99
C GLN A 85 54.01 21.13 29.89
N GLN A 86 52.84 21.37 29.29
CA GLN A 86 52.22 22.69 29.27
C GLN A 86 51.87 23.17 30.67
N GLN A 87 51.25 22.31 31.49
CA GLN A 87 50.90 22.64 32.88
C GLN A 87 52.13 22.88 33.75
N ALA A 88 53.25 22.22 33.46
CA ALA A 88 54.55 22.46 34.07
C ALA A 88 55.20 23.80 33.64
N GLY A 89 54.59 24.54 32.72
CA GLY A 89 55.04 25.86 32.26
C GLY A 89 56.10 25.83 31.17
N ALA A 90 56.30 24.70 30.48
CA ALA A 90 57.21 24.64 29.34
C ALA A 90 56.62 25.39 28.12
N PRO A 91 57.41 26.21 27.41
CA PRO A 91 56.90 26.93 26.24
C PRO A 91 56.53 25.95 25.13
N MET A 92 55.25 25.91 24.75
CA MET A 92 54.75 24.92 23.80
C MET A 92 55.32 25.14 22.39
N ARG A 93 55.68 26.38 22.05
CA ARG A 93 56.44 26.69 20.83
C ARG A 93 57.73 25.88 20.68
N ALA A 94 58.48 25.68 21.77
CA ALA A 94 59.74 24.93 21.72
C ALA A 94 59.48 23.44 21.42
N LEU A 95 58.45 22.86 22.04
CA LEU A 95 57.99 21.50 21.73
C LEU A 95 57.52 21.38 20.28
N TYR A 96 56.77 22.37 19.77
CA TYR A 96 56.29 22.41 18.39
C TYR A 96 57.43 22.47 17.36
N GLU A 97 58.52 23.20 17.65
CA GLU A 97 59.72 23.23 16.82
C GLU A 97 60.55 21.93 16.95
N GLN A 98 60.65 21.37 18.16
CA GLN A 98 61.41 20.14 18.42
C GLN A 98 60.83 18.92 17.68
N VAL A 99 59.51 18.74 17.66
CA VAL A 99 58.90 17.61 16.94
C VAL A 99 59.15 17.66 15.43
N GLN A 100 59.46 18.83 14.87
CA GLN A 100 59.80 18.98 13.46
C GLN A 100 61.18 18.40 13.11
N SER A 101 62.05 18.16 14.09
CA SER A 101 63.37 17.56 13.90
C SER A 101 63.33 16.09 13.46
N SER A 102 62.17 15.43 13.59
CA SER A 102 61.97 14.06 13.09
C SER A 102 62.22 13.99 11.57
N GLY A 103 63.20 13.18 11.16
CA GLY A 103 63.63 13.10 9.76
C GLY A 103 62.59 12.52 8.80
N ASN A 104 61.64 11.71 9.30
CA ASN A 104 60.60 11.13 8.46
C ASN A 104 59.32 11.99 8.47
N VAL A 105 58.84 12.36 7.28
CA VAL A 105 57.70 13.28 7.13
C VAL A 105 56.41 12.80 7.80
N LEU A 106 56.07 11.50 7.73
CA LEU A 106 54.81 11.01 8.27
C LEU A 106 54.80 11.04 9.81
N PRO A 107 55.77 10.43 10.53
CA PRO A 107 55.89 10.60 11.98
C PRO A 107 55.93 12.08 12.40
N ARG A 108 56.72 12.90 11.70
CA ARG A 108 56.82 14.33 11.99
C ARG A 108 55.46 15.01 12.00
N LEU A 109 54.62 14.78 11.00
CA LEU A 109 53.32 15.44 10.90
C LEU A 109 52.31 14.94 11.94
N TYR A 110 52.34 13.65 12.31
CA TYR A 110 51.50 13.17 13.41
C TYR A 110 51.90 13.81 14.74
N LEU A 111 53.20 13.88 15.04
CA LEU A 111 53.73 14.55 16.23
C LEU A 111 53.40 16.06 16.21
N LEU A 112 53.51 16.69 15.03
CA LEU A 112 53.18 18.10 14.85
C LEU A 112 51.69 18.36 15.09
N VAL A 113 50.80 17.46 14.64
CA VAL A 113 49.36 17.57 14.88
C VAL A 113 49.03 17.38 16.36
N THR A 114 49.63 16.40 17.05
CA THR A 114 49.42 16.22 18.51
C THR A 114 49.83 17.45 19.29
N VAL A 115 51.05 17.94 19.06
CA VAL A 115 51.59 19.09 19.80
C VAL A 115 50.89 20.37 19.38
N GLY A 116 50.56 20.52 18.10
CA GLY A 116 49.79 21.66 17.58
C GLY A 116 48.39 21.76 18.18
N ALA A 117 47.76 20.62 18.48
CA ALA A 117 46.46 20.64 19.14
C ALA A 117 46.56 21.15 20.59
N VAL A 118 47.57 20.72 21.35
CA VAL A 118 47.84 21.25 22.69
C VAL A 118 48.29 22.72 22.63
N TYR A 119 49.02 23.10 21.58
CA TYR A 119 49.44 24.49 21.37
C TYR A 119 48.24 25.43 21.18
N ILE A 120 47.20 25.00 20.47
CA ILE A 120 45.95 25.76 20.36
C ILE A 120 45.25 25.85 21.73
N GLN A 121 45.19 24.74 22.49
CA GLN A 121 44.60 24.75 23.85
C GLN A 121 45.33 25.69 24.81
N SER A 122 46.64 25.85 24.66
CA SER A 122 47.46 26.71 25.52
C SER A 122 47.21 28.21 25.36
N LEU A 123 46.56 28.62 24.26
CA LEU A 123 46.35 30.03 23.89
C LEU A 123 47.66 30.84 23.71
N GLU A 124 48.83 30.20 23.68
CA GLU A 124 50.12 30.86 23.42
C GLU A 124 50.21 31.40 21.98
N ALA A 125 49.49 30.80 21.04
CA ALA A 125 49.38 31.23 19.65
C ALA A 125 47.91 31.28 19.20
N PRO A 126 47.55 32.18 18.27
CA PRO A 126 46.19 32.22 17.74
C PRO A 126 45.88 30.93 16.97
N ALA A 127 44.72 30.34 17.26
CA ALA A 127 44.28 29.09 16.68
C ALA A 127 44.34 29.08 15.13
N ARG A 128 43.99 30.20 14.49
CA ARG A 128 44.03 30.41 13.04
C ARG A 128 45.41 30.15 12.45
N GLU A 129 46.48 30.66 13.06
CA GLU A 129 47.84 30.50 12.53
C GLU A 129 48.29 29.05 12.60
N VAL A 130 48.07 28.39 13.75
CA VAL A 130 48.42 26.98 13.94
C VAL A 130 47.60 26.09 13.01
N LEU A 131 46.29 26.32 12.88
CA LEU A 131 45.43 25.55 11.97
C LEU A 131 45.84 25.73 10.50
N THR A 132 46.19 26.96 10.09
CA THR A 132 46.66 27.26 8.74
C THR A 132 47.99 26.58 8.46
N ASP A 133 48.93 26.62 9.41
CA ASP A 133 50.21 25.92 9.30
C ASP A 133 50.01 24.40 9.20
N LEU A 134 49.22 23.79 10.08
CA LEU A 134 48.96 22.35 10.07
C LEU A 134 48.29 21.87 8.76
N VAL A 135 47.31 22.62 8.22
CA VAL A 135 46.64 22.22 6.97
C VAL A 135 47.56 22.36 5.74
N GLU A 136 48.47 23.34 5.76
CA GLU A 136 49.49 23.54 4.72
C GLU A 136 50.59 22.48 4.81
N MET A 137 51.13 22.23 6.00
CA MET A 137 52.20 21.26 6.24
C MET A 137 51.75 19.82 5.95
N THR A 138 50.48 19.48 6.21
CA THR A 138 49.90 18.18 5.84
C THR A 138 49.80 17.96 4.33
N LYS A 139 49.91 19.00 3.48
CA LYS A 139 50.05 18.83 2.02
C LYS A 139 51.35 18.10 1.64
N GLY A 140 52.33 18.02 2.53
CA GLY A 140 53.55 17.25 2.29
C GLY A 140 53.32 15.75 2.04
N VAL A 141 52.19 15.19 2.48
CA VAL A 141 51.87 13.75 2.31
C VAL A 141 50.88 13.56 1.17
N GLN A 142 51.41 13.28 -0.01
CA GLN A 142 50.62 13.07 -1.24
C GLN A 142 50.23 11.60 -1.47
N HIS A 143 50.66 10.67 -0.60
CA HIS A 143 50.25 9.26 -0.70
C HIS A 143 48.77 9.12 -0.28
N PRO A 144 47.87 8.57 -1.13
CA PRO A 144 46.43 8.51 -0.86
C PRO A 144 46.05 7.96 0.51
N LEU A 145 46.40 6.71 0.81
CA LEU A 145 46.00 6.05 2.07
C LEU A 145 46.52 6.80 3.30
N ARG A 146 47.84 6.99 3.40
CA ARG A 146 48.50 7.66 4.53
C ARG A 146 48.03 9.09 4.73
N GLY A 147 47.83 9.84 3.64
CA GLY A 147 47.36 11.22 3.68
C GLY A 147 45.91 11.32 4.14
N LEU A 148 45.03 10.41 3.71
CA LEU A 148 43.64 10.35 4.18
C LEU A 148 43.58 10.14 5.70
N PHE A 149 44.35 9.18 6.22
CA PHE A 149 44.40 8.91 7.67
C PHE A 149 45.02 10.05 8.48
N LEU A 150 46.08 10.69 7.97
CA LEU A 150 46.68 11.85 8.61
C LEU A 150 45.71 13.05 8.66
N ARG A 151 44.97 13.30 7.57
CA ARG A 151 43.98 14.39 7.52
C ARG A 151 42.74 14.11 8.36
N HIS A 152 42.32 12.84 8.42
CA HIS A 152 41.31 12.39 9.37
C HIS A 152 41.79 12.61 10.81
N TYR A 153 43.06 12.28 11.11
CA TYR A 153 43.64 12.52 12.43
C TYR A 153 43.69 14.00 12.79
N LEU A 154 44.10 14.86 11.86
CA LEU A 154 44.04 16.31 12.02
C LEU A 154 42.62 16.76 12.39
N SER A 155 41.61 16.33 11.65
CA SER A 155 40.20 16.67 11.91
C SER A 155 39.67 16.12 13.24
N LEU A 156 40.24 15.02 13.74
CA LEU A 156 39.93 14.46 15.05
C LEU A 156 40.54 15.30 16.18
N CYS A 157 41.82 15.64 16.07
CA CYS A 157 42.56 16.36 17.11
C CYS A 157 42.06 17.78 17.32
N VAL A 158 41.63 18.45 16.24
CA VAL A 158 41.19 19.85 16.27
C VAL A 158 39.70 20.01 16.57
N ARG A 159 38.94 18.92 16.73
CA ARG A 159 37.46 18.94 16.86
C ARG A 159 36.96 19.97 17.86
N ASP A 160 37.52 19.96 19.06
CA ASP A 160 37.14 20.79 20.22
C ASP A 160 37.93 22.12 20.27
N LYS A 161 38.81 22.35 19.29
CA LYS A 161 39.80 23.44 19.26
C LYS A 161 39.57 24.41 18.10
N LEU A 162 38.44 24.30 17.40
CA LEU A 162 38.08 25.20 16.30
C LEU A 162 37.55 26.54 16.84
N PRO A 163 37.88 27.68 16.18
CA PRO A 163 37.19 28.93 16.41
C PRO A 163 35.70 28.80 16.04
N ASP A 164 34.83 28.86 17.03
CA ASP A 164 33.38 28.76 16.86
C ASP A 164 32.70 29.88 17.66
N SER A 165 31.45 30.20 17.32
CA SER A 165 30.70 31.28 17.95
C SER A 165 30.62 31.10 19.46
N GLY A 166 31.23 32.01 20.21
CA GLY A 166 31.24 31.98 21.68
C GLY A 166 32.32 31.08 22.30
N SER A 167 33.16 30.43 21.48
CA SER A 167 34.26 29.58 21.95
C SER A 167 35.38 30.40 22.62
N VAL A 168 36.17 29.75 23.47
CA VAL A 168 37.32 30.37 24.15
C VAL A 168 38.35 30.88 23.12
N TYR A 169 38.48 30.15 22.01
CA TYR A 169 39.43 30.46 20.95
C TYR A 169 39.02 31.69 20.11
N GLU A 170 37.71 31.92 19.93
CA GLU A 170 37.22 33.17 19.32
C GLU A 170 37.42 34.36 20.26
N LYS A 171 37.08 34.21 21.56
CA LYS A 171 37.22 35.27 22.57
C LYS A 171 38.67 35.68 22.83
N ALA A 172 39.60 34.75 22.69
CA ALA A 172 41.03 35.01 22.79
C ALA A 172 41.62 35.72 21.55
N GLY A 173 40.79 36.06 20.55
CA GLY A 173 41.25 36.67 19.29
C GLY A 173 41.97 35.68 18.37
N GLY A 174 41.78 34.37 18.58
CA GLY A 174 42.46 33.30 17.87
C GLY A 174 41.92 33.01 16.47
N GLY A 175 40.84 33.65 16.03
CA GLY A 175 40.23 33.47 14.70
C GLY A 175 38.71 33.59 14.71
N SER A 176 38.10 33.53 13.52
CA SER A 176 36.64 33.58 13.33
C SER A 176 36.07 32.25 12.86
N VAL A 177 34.74 32.10 12.94
CA VAL A 177 34.00 30.96 12.34
C VAL A 177 34.35 30.79 10.86
N SER A 178 34.53 31.88 10.12
CA SER A 178 34.92 31.84 8.70
C SER A 178 36.29 31.20 8.48
N ASP A 179 37.24 31.41 9.40
CA ASP A 179 38.56 30.80 9.32
C ASP A 179 38.46 29.29 9.54
N ALA A 180 37.66 28.85 10.52
CA ALA A 180 37.39 27.43 10.78
C ALA A 180 36.71 26.74 9.58
N VAL A 181 35.72 27.40 8.97
CA VAL A 181 35.06 26.92 7.74
C VAL A 181 36.07 26.79 6.60
N SER A 182 36.92 27.80 6.39
CA SER A 182 37.95 27.77 5.34
C SER A 182 38.95 26.62 5.53
N PHE A 183 39.38 26.40 6.78
CA PHE A 183 40.25 25.29 7.16
C PHE A 183 39.61 23.92 6.88
N LEU A 184 38.35 23.72 7.29
CA LEU A 184 37.65 22.46 7.09
C LEU A 184 37.38 22.17 5.60
N LEU A 185 37.00 23.19 4.82
CA LEU A 185 36.79 23.07 3.38
C LEU A 185 38.11 22.80 2.64
N GLN A 186 39.20 23.44 3.05
CA GLN A 186 40.54 23.16 2.50
C GLN A 186 40.97 21.73 2.81
N ASN A 187 40.79 21.28 4.07
CA ASN A 187 41.11 19.91 4.44
C ASN A 187 40.25 18.90 3.68
N LEU A 188 38.95 19.18 3.48
CA LEU A 188 38.05 18.37 2.68
C LEU A 188 38.49 18.29 1.21
N ARG A 189 38.86 19.43 0.60
CA ARG A 189 39.35 19.47 -0.78
C ARG A 189 40.56 18.55 -0.97
N GLU A 190 41.54 18.66 -0.10
CA GLU A 190 42.75 17.84 -0.16
C GLU A 190 42.45 16.35 0.10
N THR A 191 41.59 16.05 1.08
CA THR A 191 41.15 14.68 1.39
C THR A 191 40.39 14.07 0.20
N ASN A 192 39.52 14.83 -0.46
CA ASN A 192 38.81 14.41 -1.66
C ASN A 192 39.80 14.14 -2.82
N MET A 193 40.78 15.01 -3.03
CA MET A 193 41.80 14.82 -4.07
C MET A 193 42.64 13.56 -3.83
N LEU A 194 43.01 13.27 -2.58
CA LEU A 194 43.71 12.02 -2.22
C LEU A 194 42.82 10.79 -2.46
N TRP A 195 41.54 10.89 -2.13
CA TRP A 195 40.59 9.81 -2.35
C TRP A 195 40.36 9.51 -3.83
N ILE A 196 40.30 10.53 -4.69
CA ILE A 196 40.22 10.39 -6.15
C ILE A 196 41.54 9.82 -6.69
N ARG A 197 42.69 10.26 -6.16
CA ARG A 197 44.00 9.73 -6.56
C ARG A 197 44.12 8.24 -6.29
N LEU A 198 43.41 7.68 -5.29
CA LEU A 198 43.35 6.24 -5.05
C LEU A 198 42.83 5.47 -6.29
N GLN A 199 41.94 6.08 -7.08
CA GLN A 199 41.44 5.52 -8.34
C GLN A 199 42.52 5.42 -9.42
N HIS A 200 43.45 6.38 -9.45
CA HIS A 200 44.48 6.49 -10.48
C HIS A 200 45.85 5.97 -10.05
N GLN A 201 45.97 5.46 -8.81
CA GLN A 201 47.20 4.87 -8.31
C GLN A 201 47.54 3.61 -9.13
N LYS A 202 48.35 3.79 -10.17
CA LYS A 202 48.93 2.72 -10.98
C LYS A 202 50.09 2.10 -10.19
N ALA A 203 49.77 1.30 -9.17
CA ALA A 203 50.76 0.34 -8.69
C ALA A 203 51.07 -0.62 -9.84
N THR A 204 52.35 -0.90 -10.08
CA THR A 204 52.85 -1.83 -11.10
C THR A 204 52.39 -3.25 -10.72
N GLY A 205 51.24 -3.66 -11.27
CA GLY A 205 50.45 -4.83 -10.83
C GLY A 205 49.00 -4.48 -10.49
N SER A 206 48.38 -3.58 -11.27
CA SER A 206 47.12 -2.91 -10.97
C SER A 206 46.02 -3.86 -10.50
N LYS A 207 45.61 -3.73 -9.24
CA LYS A 207 44.31 -4.24 -8.77
C LYS A 207 43.22 -3.79 -9.76
N PRO A 208 42.24 -4.66 -10.09
CA PRO A 208 41.17 -4.31 -11.01
C PRO A 208 40.42 -3.08 -10.50
N ARG A 209 39.85 -2.30 -11.42
CA ARG A 209 39.11 -1.07 -11.12
C ARG A 209 38.03 -1.29 -10.05
N SER A 210 37.30 -2.39 -10.13
CA SER A 210 36.25 -2.77 -9.18
C SER A 210 36.74 -2.91 -7.73
N VAL A 211 37.92 -3.48 -7.51
CA VAL A 211 38.51 -3.62 -6.17
C VAL A 211 38.89 -2.26 -5.59
N ARG A 212 39.46 -1.38 -6.43
CA ARG A 212 39.78 0.00 -6.02
C ARG A 212 38.53 0.80 -5.69
N GLU A 213 37.46 0.64 -6.46
CA GLU A 213 36.18 1.30 -6.17
C GLU A 213 35.57 0.78 -4.84
N LYS A 214 35.68 -0.52 -4.56
CA LYS A 214 35.27 -1.09 -3.26
C LYS A 214 36.09 -0.53 -2.10
N GLU A 215 37.42 -0.52 -2.22
CA GLU A 215 38.33 0.06 -1.24
C GLU A 215 38.05 1.57 -1.02
N ARG A 216 37.75 2.32 -2.10
CA ARG A 216 37.33 3.72 -2.01
C ARG A 216 36.02 3.88 -1.24
N LEU A 217 35.03 3.02 -1.47
CA LEU A 217 33.75 3.07 -0.75
C LEU A 217 33.93 2.79 0.75
N GLU A 218 34.85 1.91 1.13
CA GLU A 218 35.18 1.66 2.54
C GLU A 218 35.79 2.89 3.22
N LEU A 219 36.64 3.65 2.50
CA LEU A 219 37.30 4.85 3.01
C LEU A 219 36.48 6.14 2.93
N ARG A 220 35.30 6.12 2.29
CA ARG A 220 34.49 7.33 2.04
C ARG A 220 34.16 8.09 3.33
N LEU A 221 33.93 7.37 4.43
CA LEU A 221 33.59 7.96 5.73
C LEU A 221 34.68 8.92 6.23
N LEU A 222 35.96 8.64 5.96
CA LEU A 222 37.06 9.52 6.33
C LEU A 222 36.93 10.90 5.66
N VAL A 223 36.50 10.92 4.38
CA VAL A 223 36.27 12.14 3.60
C VAL A 223 35.08 12.93 4.16
N GLY A 224 34.02 12.23 4.60
CA GLY A 224 32.81 12.85 5.15
C GLY A 224 33.02 13.54 6.50
N THR A 225 34.08 13.20 7.24
CA THR A 225 34.36 13.72 8.59
C THR A 225 34.37 15.25 8.63
N SER A 226 34.99 15.92 7.66
CA SER A 226 35.03 17.39 7.62
C SER A 226 33.64 18.01 7.46
N LEU A 227 32.74 17.37 6.71
CA LEU A 227 31.35 17.83 6.57
C LEU A 227 30.57 17.65 7.88
N VAL A 228 30.78 16.52 8.57
CA VAL A 228 30.20 16.28 9.90
C VAL A 228 30.67 17.33 10.89
N ARG A 229 31.96 17.70 10.86
CA ARG A 229 32.48 18.80 11.69
C ARG A 229 31.82 20.13 11.38
N LEU A 230 31.65 20.48 10.11
CA LEU A 230 30.94 21.71 9.71
C LEU A 230 29.50 21.75 10.24
N SER A 231 28.79 20.62 10.27
CA SER A 231 27.42 20.58 10.81
C SER A 231 27.33 20.65 12.33
N GLN A 232 28.42 20.33 13.03
CA GLN A 232 28.48 20.35 14.51
C GLN A 232 28.81 21.74 15.06
N MET A 233 29.23 22.68 14.21
CA MET A 233 29.57 24.04 14.62
C MET A 233 28.32 24.88 14.84
N GLU A 234 28.23 25.56 15.98
CA GLU A 234 27.09 26.40 16.33
C GLU A 234 27.08 27.71 15.51
N GLY A 235 28.27 28.21 15.14
CA GLY A 235 28.43 29.40 14.32
C GLY A 235 27.99 29.24 12.87
N VAL A 236 27.75 28.01 12.40
CA VAL A 236 27.23 27.74 11.04
C VAL A 236 25.72 27.94 11.03
N THR A 237 25.33 29.21 11.06
CA THR A 237 23.93 29.62 10.89
C THR A 237 23.49 29.46 9.43
N ARG A 238 22.17 29.50 9.19
CA ARG A 238 21.56 29.45 7.85
C ARG A 238 22.21 30.44 6.87
N ARG A 239 22.51 31.66 7.31
CA ARG A 239 23.15 32.70 6.47
C ARG A 239 24.58 32.33 6.10
N VAL A 240 25.39 31.92 7.08
CA VAL A 240 26.79 31.49 6.83
C VAL A 240 26.82 30.28 5.89
N TYR A 241 25.87 29.36 6.05
CA TYR A 241 25.77 28.21 5.16
C TYR A 241 25.43 28.59 3.71
N THR A 242 24.43 29.46 3.51
CA THR A 242 24.00 29.90 2.18
C THR A 242 25.06 30.78 1.48
N ASP A 243 25.71 31.67 2.22
CA ASP A 243 26.60 32.68 1.62
C ASP A 243 28.05 32.18 1.46
N GLN A 244 28.53 31.29 2.35
CA GLN A 244 29.94 30.89 2.40
C GLN A 244 30.15 29.38 2.25
N VAL A 245 29.53 28.56 3.11
CA VAL A 245 29.84 27.12 3.18
C VAL A 245 29.44 26.40 1.89
N LEU A 246 28.17 26.51 1.49
CA LEU A 246 27.65 25.76 0.36
C LEU A 246 28.24 26.21 -0.98
N PRO A 247 28.35 27.51 -1.31
CA PRO A 247 28.95 27.95 -2.58
C PRO A 247 30.39 27.44 -2.75
N SER A 248 31.22 27.56 -1.71
CA SER A 248 32.60 27.05 -1.73
C SER A 248 32.65 25.53 -1.80
N LEU A 249 31.78 24.82 -1.06
CA LEU A 249 31.71 23.37 -1.12
C LEU A 249 31.32 22.87 -2.53
N LEU A 250 30.27 23.43 -3.13
CA LEU A 250 29.81 23.04 -4.45
C LEU A 250 30.84 23.38 -5.53
N LYS A 251 31.33 24.62 -5.55
CA LYS A 251 32.25 25.10 -6.59
C LYS A 251 33.66 24.50 -6.45
N ASP A 252 34.24 24.58 -5.26
CA ASP A 252 35.67 24.30 -5.06
C ASP A 252 35.95 22.81 -4.79
N VAL A 253 34.96 22.05 -4.29
CA VAL A 253 35.12 20.63 -3.95
C VAL A 253 34.31 19.70 -4.87
N VAL A 254 33.00 19.91 -5.01
CA VAL A 254 32.13 18.93 -5.69
C VAL A 254 32.25 19.04 -7.22
N LEU A 255 32.13 20.25 -7.78
CA LEU A 255 32.19 20.45 -9.24
C LEU A 255 33.62 20.34 -9.79
N SER A 256 34.63 20.70 -8.98
CA SER A 256 36.03 20.65 -9.38
C SER A 256 36.59 19.23 -9.54
N CYS A 257 36.01 18.24 -8.85
CA CYS A 257 36.64 16.94 -8.69
C CYS A 257 36.52 15.98 -9.89
N GLN A 258 35.58 16.24 -10.81
CA GLN A 258 35.33 15.47 -12.05
C GLN A 258 35.32 13.93 -11.88
N ASP A 259 35.00 13.41 -10.69
CA ASP A 259 34.93 11.96 -10.40
C ASP A 259 33.51 11.57 -9.98
N ARG A 260 32.94 10.55 -10.65
CA ARG A 260 31.57 10.06 -10.41
C ARG A 260 31.31 9.72 -8.95
N MET A 261 32.18 8.90 -8.35
CA MET A 261 31.96 8.39 -7.00
C MET A 261 32.05 9.50 -5.97
N ALA A 262 32.97 10.44 -6.17
CA ALA A 262 33.14 11.57 -5.29
C ALA A 262 31.97 12.53 -5.32
N GLN A 263 31.50 12.90 -6.52
CA GLN A 263 30.32 13.77 -6.66
C GLN A 263 29.08 13.14 -6.03
N GLN A 264 28.85 11.85 -6.28
CA GLN A 264 27.70 11.13 -5.72
C GLN A 264 27.77 11.06 -4.18
N TYR A 265 28.92 10.64 -3.62
CA TYR A 265 29.07 10.51 -2.18
C TYR A 265 29.03 11.84 -1.44
N LEU A 266 29.74 12.86 -1.95
CA LEU A 266 29.83 14.15 -1.27
C LEU A 266 28.46 14.83 -1.21
N LEU A 267 27.68 14.79 -2.30
CA LEU A 267 26.35 15.38 -2.28
C LEU A 267 25.38 14.60 -1.40
N ASP A 268 25.44 13.27 -1.42
CA ASP A 268 24.67 12.42 -0.49
C ASP A 268 25.03 12.74 0.98
N CYS A 269 26.32 12.92 1.27
CA CYS A 269 26.79 13.33 2.59
C CYS A 269 26.28 14.72 2.98
N VAL A 270 26.30 15.70 2.07
CA VAL A 270 25.69 17.03 2.31
C VAL A 270 24.21 16.89 2.65
N VAL A 271 23.46 16.11 1.86
CA VAL A 271 22.03 15.85 2.04
C VAL A 271 21.75 15.08 3.32
N GLN A 272 22.69 14.33 3.90
CA GLN A 272 22.50 13.60 5.16
C GLN A 272 22.95 14.39 6.40
N VAL A 273 24.00 15.19 6.28
CA VAL A 273 24.70 15.78 7.43
C VAL A 273 24.13 17.15 7.82
N PHE A 274 23.76 18.00 6.87
CA PHE A 274 23.24 19.34 7.18
C PHE A 274 21.73 19.31 7.48
N PRO A 275 21.19 20.22 8.33
CA PRO A 275 19.76 20.33 8.63
C PRO A 275 18.85 20.59 7.41
N ASP A 276 17.58 20.19 7.51
CA ASP A 276 16.57 20.34 6.46
C ASP A 276 16.24 21.80 6.13
N ALA A 277 16.23 22.68 7.13
CA ALA A 277 16.04 24.12 6.95
C ALA A 277 17.11 24.74 6.04
N PHE A 278 18.33 24.21 6.04
CA PHE A 278 19.41 24.68 5.17
C PHE A 278 19.15 24.22 3.73
N HIS A 279 18.76 22.95 3.54
CA HIS A 279 18.43 22.41 2.22
C HIS A 279 17.29 23.16 1.55
N LEU A 280 16.26 23.57 2.30
CA LEU A 280 15.16 24.39 1.76
C LEU A 280 15.62 25.77 1.30
N ALA A 281 16.51 26.42 2.06
CA ALA A 281 17.05 27.72 1.70
C ALA A 281 17.97 27.66 0.46
N THR A 282 18.64 26.53 0.25
CA THR A 282 19.65 26.37 -0.79
C THR A 282 19.24 25.41 -1.91
N LEU A 283 17.96 25.04 -1.99
CA LEU A 283 17.47 24.00 -2.90
C LEU A 283 17.83 24.31 -4.37
N GLU A 284 17.62 25.55 -4.80
CA GLU A 284 17.93 25.99 -6.16
C GLU A 284 19.41 25.79 -6.50
N SER A 285 20.31 26.15 -5.58
CA SER A 285 21.75 25.99 -5.77
C SER A 285 22.20 24.52 -5.81
N LEU A 286 21.60 23.65 -4.98
CA LEU A 286 21.86 22.22 -4.98
C LEU A 286 21.41 21.57 -6.29
N LEU A 287 20.20 21.89 -6.75
CA LEU A 287 19.64 21.38 -8.00
C LEU A 287 20.43 21.90 -9.21
N ALA A 288 20.84 23.16 -9.20
CA ALA A 288 21.71 23.74 -10.22
C ALA A 288 23.09 23.06 -10.25
N ALA A 289 23.67 22.69 -9.12
CA ALA A 289 24.94 21.96 -9.11
C ALA A 289 24.81 20.56 -9.76
N MET A 290 23.69 19.86 -9.55
CA MET A 290 23.45 18.55 -10.16
C MET A 290 23.38 18.58 -11.70
N THR A 291 23.07 19.73 -12.32
CA THR A 291 23.07 19.85 -13.79
C THR A 291 24.50 19.81 -14.36
N HIS A 292 25.50 20.18 -13.57
CA HIS A 292 26.90 20.24 -13.98
C HIS A 292 27.73 19.00 -13.60
N PHE A 293 27.09 17.94 -13.08
CA PHE A 293 27.77 16.70 -12.70
C PHE A 293 28.26 15.88 -13.90
N GLN A 294 29.20 14.95 -13.65
CA GLN A 294 29.65 13.99 -14.65
C GLN A 294 28.47 13.12 -15.13
N PRO A 295 28.47 12.69 -16.41
CA PRO A 295 27.30 12.04 -16.99
C PRO A 295 27.00 10.67 -16.36
N ASP A 296 28.01 10.03 -15.77
CA ASP A 296 27.84 8.74 -15.11
C ASP A 296 27.28 8.86 -13.69
N VAL A 297 27.06 10.06 -13.12
CA VAL A 297 26.52 10.19 -11.76
C VAL A 297 25.03 9.84 -11.74
N ASP A 298 24.63 8.97 -10.81
CA ASP A 298 23.22 8.63 -10.62
C ASP A 298 22.49 9.73 -9.84
N VAL A 299 22.08 10.77 -10.58
CA VAL A 299 21.39 11.94 -10.02
C VAL A 299 20.01 11.58 -9.46
N ALA A 300 19.35 10.55 -10.01
CA ALA A 300 18.03 10.12 -9.53
C ALA A 300 18.07 9.63 -8.08
N LEU A 301 19.14 8.92 -7.70
CA LEU A 301 19.35 8.49 -6.32
C LEU A 301 19.51 9.67 -5.36
N LEU A 302 20.25 10.71 -5.76
CA LEU A 302 20.46 11.92 -4.96
C LEU A 302 19.17 12.73 -4.80
N LEU A 303 18.40 12.89 -5.88
CA LEU A 303 17.08 13.52 -5.85
C LEU A 303 16.10 12.73 -4.97
N THR A 304 16.12 11.40 -5.03
CA THR A 304 15.28 10.54 -4.18
C THR A 304 15.61 10.75 -2.70
N ALA A 305 16.90 10.76 -2.33
CA ALA A 305 17.33 11.00 -0.96
C ALA A 305 16.88 12.37 -0.45
N LEU A 306 17.08 13.43 -1.26
CA LEU A 306 16.68 14.80 -0.92
C LEU A 306 15.17 14.92 -0.73
N VAL A 307 14.38 14.44 -1.69
CA VAL A 307 12.92 14.52 -1.66
C VAL A 307 12.33 13.69 -0.52
N THR A 308 12.89 12.50 -0.25
CA THR A 308 12.45 11.66 0.88
C THR A 308 12.71 12.37 2.20
N ARG A 309 13.88 13.01 2.35
CA ARG A 309 14.23 13.74 3.57
C ARG A 309 13.33 14.96 3.81
N LEU A 310 13.06 15.73 2.75
CA LEU A 310 12.11 16.85 2.82
C LEU A 310 10.66 16.38 3.10
N THR A 311 10.30 15.17 2.67
CA THR A 311 9.01 14.55 2.98
C THR A 311 8.93 14.23 4.48
N THR A 312 9.96 13.58 5.03
CA THR A 312 10.00 13.25 6.47
C THR A 312 10.01 14.50 7.35
N TYR A 313 10.73 15.54 6.95
CA TYR A 313 10.73 16.83 7.66
C TYR A 313 9.32 17.45 7.74
N ARG A 314 8.57 17.37 6.63
CA ARG A 314 7.20 17.89 6.55
C ARG A 314 6.22 17.11 7.44
N GLU A 315 6.44 15.82 7.61
CA GLU A 315 5.63 14.96 8.49
C GLU A 315 5.90 15.22 9.98
N THR A 316 7.15 15.54 10.33
CA THR A 316 7.55 15.79 11.73
C THR A 316 7.25 17.20 12.20
N GLU A 317 7.41 18.21 11.34
CA GLU A 317 7.21 19.62 11.70
C GLU A 317 6.10 20.28 10.86
N PRO A 318 4.95 20.63 11.46
CA PRO A 318 3.90 21.37 10.77
C PRO A 318 4.34 22.83 10.59
N LEU A 319 4.91 23.15 9.41
CA LEU A 319 5.20 24.49 8.85
C LEU A 319 4.89 25.65 9.82
N GLU A 320 5.93 26.17 10.47
CA GLU A 320 5.97 27.61 10.65
C GLU A 320 6.11 28.24 9.26
N THR A 321 5.33 29.30 9.03
CA THR A 321 4.91 29.97 7.79
C THR A 321 5.99 30.48 6.81
N GLU A 322 7.22 29.98 6.80
CA GLU A 322 8.31 30.58 6.01
C GLU A 322 8.36 30.17 4.53
N PHE A 323 7.85 29.01 4.13
CA PHE A 323 8.00 28.50 2.76
C PHE A 323 6.67 28.16 2.09
N GLU A 324 6.46 28.73 0.90
CA GLU A 324 5.34 28.33 0.04
C GLU A 324 5.64 26.96 -0.61
N PRO A 325 4.69 26.00 -0.57
CA PRO A 325 4.94 24.64 -1.05
C PRO A 325 4.96 24.53 -2.59
N LEU A 326 4.26 25.42 -3.29
CA LEU A 326 4.12 25.36 -4.76
C LEU A 326 5.43 25.68 -5.50
N PRO A 327 6.19 26.74 -5.15
CA PRO A 327 7.48 27.02 -5.78
C PRO A 327 8.51 25.91 -5.56
N VAL A 328 8.55 25.33 -4.34
CA VAL A 328 9.46 24.21 -4.02
C VAL A 328 9.16 23.01 -4.92
N PHE A 329 7.88 22.68 -5.11
CA PHE A 329 7.47 21.64 -6.05
C PHE A 329 7.91 21.94 -7.49
N GLN A 330 7.69 23.15 -7.98
CA GLN A 330 8.07 23.53 -9.35
C GLN A 330 9.59 23.46 -9.57
N LEU A 331 10.40 23.89 -8.59
CA LEU A 331 11.87 23.76 -8.66
C LEU A 331 12.31 22.31 -8.80
N VAL A 332 11.73 21.40 -8.00
CA VAL A 332 12.05 19.97 -8.07
C VAL A 332 11.57 19.36 -9.39
N LEU A 333 10.38 19.74 -9.88
CA LEU A 333 9.85 19.28 -11.16
C LEU A 333 10.72 19.75 -12.33
N ASP A 334 11.12 21.01 -12.35
CA ASP A 334 12.00 21.59 -13.37
C ASP A 334 13.35 20.90 -13.37
N ALA A 335 13.94 20.67 -12.19
CA ALA A 335 15.19 19.94 -12.07
C ALA A 335 15.05 18.49 -12.55
N ALA A 336 14.00 17.78 -12.14
CA ALA A 336 13.74 16.41 -12.59
C ALA A 336 13.54 16.34 -14.11
N SER A 337 12.87 17.33 -14.71
CA SER A 337 12.67 17.39 -16.15
C SER A 337 13.97 17.58 -16.92
N LYS A 338 14.86 18.47 -16.46
CA LYS A 338 16.17 18.73 -17.06
C LYS A 338 17.16 17.56 -16.84
N LEU A 339 17.11 16.94 -15.66
CA LEU A 339 18.11 15.94 -15.25
C LEU A 339 17.76 14.52 -15.67
N LEU A 340 16.46 14.15 -15.64
CA LEU A 340 16.02 12.76 -15.79
C LEU A 340 15.27 12.52 -17.12
N LEU A 341 14.44 13.46 -17.55
CA LEU A 341 13.60 13.33 -18.75
C LEU A 341 14.34 13.72 -20.03
N LYS A 342 15.01 14.89 -20.02
CA LYS A 342 15.81 15.39 -21.14
C LYS A 342 17.27 15.57 -20.72
N PRO A 343 18.00 14.49 -20.45
CA PRO A 343 19.39 14.59 -20.03
C PRO A 343 20.24 15.30 -21.09
N GLU A 344 20.69 16.51 -20.78
CA GLU A 344 21.73 17.19 -21.56
C GLU A 344 23.09 16.52 -21.28
N GLY A 345 23.93 16.37 -22.30
CA GLY A 345 25.31 15.90 -22.14
C GLY A 345 25.54 14.37 -22.10
N GLY A 346 24.65 13.56 -22.67
CA GLY A 346 24.88 12.11 -22.85
C GLY A 346 24.66 11.26 -21.61
N ARG A 347 23.90 11.75 -20.61
CA ARG A 347 23.51 10.97 -19.42
C ARG A 347 22.49 9.91 -19.79
N GLU A 348 22.79 8.65 -19.51
CA GLU A 348 21.78 7.60 -19.51
C GLU A 348 21.14 7.45 -18.12
N ALA A 349 19.97 8.06 -17.96
CA ALA A 349 19.15 7.86 -16.77
C ALA A 349 18.71 6.38 -16.61
N GLN A 350 19.14 5.72 -15.54
CA GLN A 350 18.82 4.31 -15.32
C GLN A 350 17.36 4.16 -14.86
N VAL A 351 16.61 3.24 -15.49
CA VAL A 351 15.21 2.96 -15.11
C VAL A 351 15.10 2.55 -13.63
N ALA A 352 16.12 1.84 -13.13
CA ALA A 352 16.13 1.33 -11.77
C ALA A 352 16.21 2.42 -10.68
N SER A 353 16.83 3.57 -10.96
CA SER A 353 16.94 4.68 -10.01
C SER A 353 15.87 5.76 -10.21
N VAL A 354 15.42 5.97 -11.45
CA VAL A 354 14.42 6.99 -11.78
C VAL A 354 13.00 6.63 -11.34
N LEU A 355 12.60 5.36 -11.41
CA LEU A 355 11.24 4.98 -11.00
C LEU A 355 10.99 5.12 -9.49
N PRO A 356 11.92 4.70 -8.60
CA PRO A 356 11.82 5.01 -7.18
C PRO A 356 11.74 6.53 -6.90
N PHE A 357 12.43 7.36 -7.68
CA PHE A 357 12.32 8.82 -7.57
C PHE A 357 10.87 9.28 -7.80
N PHE A 358 10.17 8.81 -8.84
CA PHE A 358 8.78 9.21 -9.09
C PHE A 358 7.82 8.76 -7.98
N VAL A 359 8.07 7.61 -7.34
CA VAL A 359 7.31 7.17 -6.16
C VAL A 359 7.56 8.12 -4.98
N ALA A 360 8.84 8.42 -4.68
CA ALA A 360 9.19 9.35 -3.62
C ALA A 360 8.63 10.76 -3.88
N PHE A 361 8.65 11.21 -5.13
CA PHE A 361 8.13 12.51 -5.54
C PHE A 361 6.59 12.58 -5.48
N THR A 362 5.90 11.46 -5.73
CA THR A 362 4.46 11.34 -5.50
C THR A 362 4.14 11.47 -4.00
N ASN A 363 4.91 10.83 -3.12
CA ASN A 363 4.71 10.96 -1.67
C ASN A 363 5.00 12.40 -1.20
N PHE A 364 6.08 13.00 -1.69
CA PHE A 364 6.43 14.40 -1.42
C PHE A 364 5.32 15.36 -1.82
N THR A 365 4.76 15.22 -3.03
CA THR A 365 3.67 16.08 -3.49
C THR A 365 2.40 15.88 -2.66
N LEU A 366 2.10 14.65 -2.24
CA LEU A 366 0.95 14.35 -1.38
C LEU A 366 1.08 14.99 0.00
N THR A 367 2.26 15.00 0.62
CA THR A 367 2.49 15.57 1.95
C THR A 367 2.63 17.09 1.91
N TRP A 368 3.36 17.64 0.95
CA TRP A 368 3.62 19.08 0.86
C TRP A 368 2.38 19.88 0.42
N LEU A 369 1.54 19.33 -0.47
CA LEU A 369 0.35 20.01 -1.00
C LEU A 369 -0.95 19.55 -0.31
N ALA A 370 -0.88 18.94 0.87
CA ALA A 370 -2.05 18.40 1.57
C ALA A 370 -3.19 19.42 1.78
N GLY A 371 -2.88 20.72 1.93
CA GLY A 371 -3.87 21.78 2.18
C GLY A 371 -4.52 22.40 0.93
N GLN A 372 -4.03 22.13 -0.29
CA GLN A 372 -4.51 22.78 -1.53
C GLN A 372 -5.00 21.74 -2.54
N SER A 373 -6.26 21.29 -2.42
CA SER A 373 -6.81 20.18 -3.24
C SER A 373 -6.72 20.39 -4.76
N SER A 374 -6.90 21.62 -5.28
CA SER A 374 -6.81 21.89 -6.72
C SER A 374 -5.38 21.79 -7.24
N ALA A 375 -4.46 22.53 -6.62
CA ALA A 375 -3.04 22.54 -6.98
C ALA A 375 -2.40 21.14 -6.82
N LYS A 376 -2.79 20.40 -5.76
CA LYS A 376 -2.39 19.01 -5.53
C LYS A 376 -2.72 18.12 -6.72
N THR A 377 -3.95 18.15 -7.22
CA THR A 377 -4.34 17.30 -8.36
C THR A 377 -3.58 17.63 -9.64
N THR A 378 -3.35 18.92 -9.92
CA THR A 378 -2.56 19.34 -11.11
C THR A 378 -1.09 18.95 -10.97
N ALA A 379 -0.49 19.14 -9.80
CA ALA A 379 0.89 18.76 -9.53
C ALA A 379 1.10 17.24 -9.69
N LEU A 380 0.18 16.43 -9.14
CA LEU A 380 0.23 14.97 -9.27
C LEU A 380 0.07 14.52 -10.72
N ASP A 381 -0.80 15.15 -11.50
CA ASP A 381 -0.92 14.85 -12.93
C ASP A 381 0.38 15.16 -13.68
N GLN A 382 1.07 16.26 -13.36
CA GLN A 382 2.39 16.58 -13.92
C GLN A 382 3.44 15.52 -13.56
N VAL A 383 3.45 15.03 -12.31
CA VAL A 383 4.38 13.95 -11.88
C VAL A 383 4.11 12.64 -12.62
N VAL A 384 2.84 12.24 -12.72
CA VAL A 384 2.47 11.00 -13.42
C VAL A 384 2.75 11.13 -14.92
N ALA A 385 2.44 12.27 -15.54
CA ALA A 385 2.74 12.55 -16.93
C ALA A 385 4.25 12.52 -17.22
N ALA A 386 5.07 13.08 -16.31
CA ALA A 386 6.52 12.98 -16.38
C ALA A 386 7.00 11.51 -16.31
N CYS A 387 6.48 10.71 -15.38
CA CYS A 387 6.81 9.28 -15.32
C CYS A 387 6.43 8.54 -16.61
N LEU A 388 5.28 8.86 -17.20
CA LEU A 388 4.84 8.27 -18.47
C LEU A 388 5.71 8.67 -19.65
N ALA A 389 6.08 9.95 -19.75
CA ALA A 389 6.99 10.42 -20.79
C ALA A 389 8.34 9.68 -20.73
N PHE A 390 8.90 9.53 -19.52
CA PHE A 390 10.13 8.76 -19.32
C PHE A 390 10.02 7.29 -19.77
N LEU A 391 8.89 6.63 -19.48
CA LEU A 391 8.66 5.24 -19.87
C LEU A 391 8.30 5.07 -21.36
N ARG A 392 7.75 6.10 -22.02
CA ARG A 392 7.45 6.09 -23.46
C ARG A 392 8.72 6.13 -24.29
N ASP A 393 9.68 6.96 -23.88
CA ASP A 393 10.96 7.11 -24.59
C ASP A 393 11.85 5.85 -24.45
N ARG A 394 11.62 5.04 -23.42
CA ARG A 394 12.39 3.82 -23.13
C ARG A 394 11.50 2.59 -23.17
N THR A 395 11.33 1.97 -24.33
CA THR A 395 10.47 0.79 -24.50
C THR A 395 11.17 -0.54 -24.21
N ALA A 396 12.48 -0.53 -23.91
CA ALA A 396 13.28 -1.74 -23.73
C ALA A 396 12.76 -2.68 -22.63
N TRP A 397 12.15 -2.15 -21.57
CA TRP A 397 11.56 -2.93 -20.48
C TRP A 397 10.30 -3.73 -20.89
N ARG A 398 9.68 -3.40 -22.03
CA ARG A 398 8.54 -4.14 -22.57
C ARG A 398 8.96 -5.44 -23.26
N VAL A 399 10.24 -5.58 -23.60
CA VAL A 399 10.78 -6.78 -24.24
C VAL A 399 11.17 -7.77 -23.13
N ASP A 400 10.67 -9.01 -23.20
CA ASP A 400 10.83 -10.06 -22.17
C ASP A 400 12.27 -10.53 -21.90
N LYS A 401 13.30 -9.86 -22.43
CA LYS A 401 14.71 -10.23 -22.24
C LYS A 401 15.19 -9.99 -20.81
N ASP A 402 14.70 -8.93 -20.13
CA ASP A 402 15.12 -8.58 -18.77
C ASP A 402 13.95 -8.69 -17.78
N LYS A 403 13.70 -9.91 -17.28
CA LYS A 403 12.61 -10.18 -16.32
C LYS A 403 12.69 -9.32 -15.04
N THR A 404 13.90 -9.01 -14.58
CA THR A 404 14.14 -8.22 -13.36
C THR A 404 13.77 -6.75 -13.53
N THR A 405 14.10 -6.12 -14.67
CA THR A 405 13.75 -4.72 -14.94
C THR A 405 12.25 -4.58 -15.16
N LYS A 406 11.61 -5.53 -15.85
CA LYS A 406 10.15 -5.59 -16.00
C LYS A 406 9.44 -5.71 -14.65
N GLN A 407 9.89 -6.60 -13.77
CA GLN A 407 9.35 -6.74 -12.41
C GLN A 407 9.51 -5.46 -11.59
N LEU A 408 10.66 -4.79 -11.69
CA LEU A 408 10.90 -3.52 -11.01
C LEU A 408 9.94 -2.43 -11.50
N VAL A 409 9.79 -2.27 -12.82
CA VAL A 409 8.87 -1.29 -13.41
C VAL A 409 7.45 -1.52 -12.92
N VAL A 410 6.97 -2.77 -12.99
CA VAL A 410 5.63 -3.14 -12.52
C VAL A 410 5.46 -2.82 -11.03
N THR A 411 6.41 -3.21 -10.18
CA THR A 411 6.33 -2.99 -8.72
C THR A 411 6.30 -1.50 -8.37
N GLN A 412 7.12 -0.68 -9.03
CA GLN A 412 7.16 0.76 -8.78
C GLN A 412 5.89 1.47 -9.27
N LEU A 413 5.38 1.10 -10.44
CA LEU A 413 4.11 1.62 -10.97
C LEU A 413 2.91 1.23 -10.09
N GLN A 414 2.89 0.00 -9.57
CA GLN A 414 1.90 -0.43 -8.58
C GLN A 414 1.98 0.41 -7.31
N THR A 415 3.19 0.63 -6.78
CA THR A 415 3.41 1.42 -5.57
C THR A 415 2.94 2.87 -5.76
N LEU A 416 3.26 3.47 -6.91
CA LEU A 416 2.81 4.80 -7.29
C LEU A 416 1.29 4.88 -7.36
N ALA A 417 0.64 3.96 -8.08
CA ALA A 417 -0.81 3.93 -8.20
C ALA A 417 -1.50 3.77 -6.84
N LEU A 418 -1.00 2.87 -5.98
CA LEU A 418 -1.53 2.64 -4.64
C LEU A 418 -1.34 3.86 -3.72
N ALA A 419 -0.24 4.60 -3.84
CA ALA A 419 -0.03 5.84 -3.09
C ALA A 419 -1.13 6.88 -3.44
N LEU A 420 -1.41 7.07 -4.73
CA LEU A 420 -2.48 7.95 -5.19
C LEU A 420 -3.85 7.49 -4.69
N PHE A 421 -4.15 6.20 -4.80
CA PHE A 421 -5.42 5.62 -4.38
C PHE A 421 -5.68 5.72 -2.87
N ARG A 422 -4.65 5.60 -2.04
CA ARG A 422 -4.78 5.76 -0.58
C ARG A 422 -5.04 7.21 -0.17
N ALA A 423 -4.42 8.16 -0.86
CA ALA A 423 -4.41 9.56 -0.43
C ALA A 423 -5.50 10.45 -1.05
N LEU A 424 -6.10 10.05 -2.18
CA LEU A 424 -7.05 10.87 -2.92
C LEU A 424 -8.50 10.37 -2.83
N SER A 425 -9.45 11.30 -2.94
CA SER A 425 -10.88 11.02 -3.12
C SER A 425 -11.23 10.73 -4.59
N LEU A 426 -12.40 10.15 -4.86
CA LEU A 426 -12.82 9.81 -6.23
C LEU A 426 -12.85 11.02 -7.18
N PRO A 427 -13.38 12.20 -6.78
CA PRO A 427 -13.37 13.38 -7.65
C PRO A 427 -11.96 13.89 -7.96
N GLU A 428 -11.03 13.77 -7.01
CA GLU A 428 -9.62 14.15 -7.21
C GLU A 428 -8.92 13.19 -8.17
N LEU A 429 -9.17 11.89 -8.06
CA LEU A 429 -8.63 10.88 -8.98
C LEU A 429 -9.12 11.11 -10.43
N GLN A 430 -10.38 11.54 -10.59
CA GLN A 430 -10.94 11.84 -11.92
C GLN A 430 -10.24 13.02 -12.61
N ARG A 431 -9.62 13.93 -11.85
CA ARG A 431 -8.86 15.07 -12.39
C ARG A 431 -7.46 14.71 -12.87
N ILE A 432 -7.01 13.47 -12.66
CA ILE A 432 -5.68 12.99 -13.06
C ILE A 432 -5.83 12.08 -14.30
N PRO A 433 -5.88 12.63 -15.53
CA PRO A 433 -6.00 11.83 -16.75
C PRO A 433 -4.82 10.87 -16.95
N ALA A 434 -3.60 11.27 -16.54
CA ALA A 434 -2.40 10.47 -16.72
C ALA A 434 -2.47 9.12 -15.96
N LEU A 435 -3.26 9.03 -14.89
CA LEU A 435 -3.46 7.78 -14.13
C LEU A 435 -4.02 6.66 -15.01
N ARG A 436 -4.92 6.99 -15.95
CA ARG A 436 -5.53 5.99 -16.85
C ARG A 436 -4.47 5.39 -17.76
N GLU A 437 -3.61 6.22 -18.34
CA GLU A 437 -2.52 5.79 -19.20
C GLU A 437 -1.51 4.94 -18.41
N LEU A 438 -1.20 5.30 -17.16
CA LEU A 438 -0.31 4.53 -16.29
C LEU A 438 -0.80 3.10 -16.06
N LEU A 439 -2.10 2.93 -15.81
CA LEU A 439 -2.67 1.60 -15.57
C LEU A 439 -2.66 0.72 -16.83
N THR A 440 -2.73 1.31 -18.03
CA THR A 440 -2.60 0.54 -19.29
C THR A 440 -1.20 0.00 -19.54
N LEU A 441 -0.18 0.52 -18.83
CA LEU A 441 1.19 0.00 -18.91
C LEU A 441 1.41 -1.26 -18.05
N LEU A 442 0.55 -1.50 -17.06
CA LEU A 442 0.62 -2.69 -16.21
C LEU A 442 0.07 -3.91 -16.96
N PRO A 443 0.66 -5.10 -16.76
CA PRO A 443 0.08 -6.33 -17.30
C PRO A 443 -1.32 -6.56 -16.72
N TRP A 444 -2.27 -6.88 -17.60
CA TRP A 444 -3.67 -7.12 -17.27
C TRP A 444 -3.81 -8.22 -16.21
N HIS A 445 -3.13 -9.35 -16.46
CA HIS A 445 -3.06 -10.48 -15.54
C HIS A 445 -2.04 -10.21 -14.41
N GLY A 446 -2.48 -10.36 -13.16
CA GLY A 446 -1.69 -10.11 -11.96
C GLY A 446 -1.70 -8.64 -11.55
N ALA A 447 -0.81 -7.83 -12.12
CA ALA A 447 -0.49 -6.53 -11.52
C ALA A 447 -1.64 -5.50 -11.55
N GLN A 448 -2.33 -5.37 -12.69
CA GLN A 448 -3.46 -4.44 -12.81
C GLN A 448 -4.66 -4.93 -11.99
N LYS A 449 -4.87 -6.25 -11.95
CA LYS A 449 -5.88 -6.91 -11.11
C LYS A 449 -5.64 -6.66 -9.62
N ASP A 450 -4.42 -6.86 -9.13
CA ASP A 450 -4.03 -6.66 -7.73
C ASP A 450 -4.22 -5.20 -7.30
N VAL A 451 -3.86 -4.26 -8.18
CA VAL A 451 -4.06 -2.81 -7.95
C VAL A 451 -5.55 -2.48 -7.90
N ALA A 452 -6.35 -2.97 -8.83
CA ALA A 452 -7.80 -2.75 -8.85
C ALA A 452 -8.49 -3.31 -7.59
N LEU A 453 -8.09 -4.51 -7.16
CA LEU A 453 -8.62 -5.19 -5.99
C LEU A 453 -8.21 -4.47 -4.68
N SER A 454 -6.95 -4.02 -4.60
CA SER A 454 -6.45 -3.22 -3.48
C SER A 454 -7.16 -1.87 -3.39
N TRP A 455 -7.36 -1.20 -4.54
CA TRP A 455 -8.12 0.04 -4.59
C TRP A 455 -9.57 -0.16 -4.16
N LEU A 456 -10.22 -1.23 -4.63
CA LEU A 456 -11.58 -1.57 -4.22
C LEU A 456 -11.68 -1.80 -2.70
N ARG A 457 -10.71 -2.48 -2.09
CA ARG A 457 -10.65 -2.64 -0.63
C ARG A 457 -10.50 -1.30 0.09
N ILE A 458 -9.66 -0.39 -0.43
CA ILE A 458 -9.49 0.98 0.10
C ILE A 458 -10.80 1.78 -0.01
N LEU A 459 -11.52 1.67 -1.12
CA LEU A 459 -12.82 2.33 -1.30
C LEU A 459 -13.85 1.80 -0.30
N LEU A 460 -13.93 0.48 -0.14
CA LEU A 460 -14.87 -0.16 0.79
C LEU A 460 -14.55 0.16 2.24
N SER A 461 -13.26 0.29 2.62
CA SER A 461 -12.86 0.62 4.00
C SER A 461 -13.21 2.05 4.40
N ARG A 462 -13.41 2.96 3.43
CA ARG A 462 -13.84 4.34 3.72
C ARG A 462 -15.32 4.42 4.09
N HIS A 463 -16.13 3.39 3.79
CA HIS A 463 -17.57 3.32 4.08
C HIS A 463 -18.44 4.51 3.57
N GLU A 464 -17.91 5.33 2.66
CA GLU A 464 -18.60 6.47 2.09
C GLU A 464 -19.35 6.08 0.81
N ARG A 465 -20.56 6.61 0.61
CA ARG A 465 -21.29 6.50 -0.66
C ARG A 465 -20.79 7.57 -1.63
N VAL A 466 -19.78 7.21 -2.42
CA VAL A 466 -19.01 8.18 -3.22
C VAL A 466 -19.57 8.37 -4.62
N ILE A 467 -20.26 7.37 -5.18
CA ILE A 467 -20.72 7.42 -6.59
C ILE A 467 -22.06 8.15 -6.67
N ARG A 468 -22.07 9.33 -7.29
CA ARG A 468 -23.25 10.16 -7.51
C ARG A 468 -23.65 10.23 -8.99
N ASN A 469 -22.66 10.29 -9.88
CA ASN A 469 -22.89 10.60 -11.30
C ASN A 469 -22.48 9.45 -12.24
N GLU A 470 -23.03 9.45 -13.45
CA GLU A 470 -22.69 8.49 -14.52
C GLU A 470 -21.18 8.50 -14.84
N ALA A 471 -20.57 9.68 -14.90
CA ALA A 471 -19.15 9.83 -15.18
C ALA A 471 -18.27 9.17 -14.09
N GLN A 472 -18.67 9.26 -12.82
CA GLN A 472 -17.96 8.65 -11.71
C GLN A 472 -18.07 7.13 -11.75
N MET A 473 -19.26 6.59 -12.03
CA MET A 473 -19.44 5.14 -12.20
C MET A 473 -18.62 4.61 -13.37
N THR A 474 -18.63 5.32 -14.51
CA THR A 474 -17.82 4.97 -15.68
C THR A 474 -16.33 4.96 -15.33
N PHE A 475 -15.84 5.97 -14.60
CA PHE A 475 -14.46 6.05 -14.16
C PHE A 475 -14.07 4.89 -13.23
N VAL A 476 -14.91 4.57 -12.24
CA VAL A 476 -14.69 3.42 -11.34
C VAL A 476 -14.62 2.11 -12.13
N LEU A 477 -15.56 1.88 -13.04
CA LEU A 477 -15.61 0.66 -13.85
C LEU A 477 -14.42 0.55 -14.82
N GLN A 478 -13.90 1.66 -15.33
CA GLN A 478 -12.68 1.67 -16.13
C GLN A 478 -11.45 1.24 -15.33
N LEU A 479 -11.33 1.71 -14.08
CA LEU A 479 -10.25 1.33 -13.18
C LEU A 479 -10.38 -0.13 -12.70
N LEU A 480 -11.62 -0.62 -12.51
CA LEU A 480 -11.93 -2.00 -12.14
C LEU A 480 -12.05 -2.94 -13.35
N ALA A 481 -11.72 -2.49 -14.57
CA ALA A 481 -11.94 -3.27 -15.78
C ALA A 481 -11.33 -4.70 -15.73
N PRO A 482 -10.13 -4.95 -15.17
CA PRO A 482 -9.58 -6.31 -15.04
C PRO A 482 -10.40 -7.24 -14.13
N LEU A 483 -11.19 -6.68 -13.21
CA LEU A 483 -12.12 -7.45 -12.37
C LEU A 483 -13.48 -7.65 -13.04
N VAL A 484 -13.85 -6.76 -13.97
CA VAL A 484 -15.15 -6.80 -14.66
C VAL A 484 -15.09 -7.69 -15.89
N ARG A 485 -14.04 -7.63 -16.71
CA ARG A 485 -13.91 -8.36 -17.98
C ARG A 485 -12.56 -9.08 -18.08
N ASP A 486 -12.52 -10.12 -18.92
CA ASP A 486 -11.27 -10.78 -19.30
C ASP A 486 -10.47 -9.89 -20.26
N ASP A 487 -9.19 -10.21 -20.46
CA ASP A 487 -8.28 -9.39 -21.28
C ASP A 487 -8.84 -9.27 -22.72
N PRO A 488 -9.05 -8.05 -23.24
CA PRO A 488 -9.51 -7.84 -24.62
C PRO A 488 -8.57 -8.44 -25.68
N SER A 489 -7.29 -8.65 -25.34
CA SER A 489 -6.26 -9.18 -26.25
C SER A 489 -6.20 -10.71 -26.29
N ASP A 490 -6.76 -11.39 -25.29
CA ASP A 490 -6.95 -12.85 -25.28
C ASP A 490 -8.22 -13.21 -26.08
N LEU A 491 -8.13 -13.18 -27.41
CA LEU A 491 -9.19 -13.65 -28.32
C LEU A 491 -9.35 -15.19 -28.36
N GLN A 492 -8.66 -15.92 -27.48
CA GLN A 492 -8.66 -17.39 -27.47
C GLN A 492 -9.13 -17.90 -26.11
N THR A 493 -10.36 -18.44 -26.14
CA THR A 493 -11.06 -19.15 -25.07
C THR A 493 -11.27 -18.32 -23.79
N PRO A 494 -12.51 -18.23 -23.26
CA PRO A 494 -12.66 -17.81 -21.87
C PRO A 494 -11.73 -18.70 -21.08
N ALA A 495 -10.87 -18.12 -20.22
CA ALA A 495 -10.07 -18.89 -19.30
C ALA A 495 -11.06 -19.74 -18.49
N ALA A 496 -11.33 -20.96 -18.97
CA ALA A 496 -11.95 -21.98 -18.19
C ALA A 496 -11.00 -22.09 -17.01
N LEU A 497 -11.48 -21.69 -15.83
CA LEU A 497 -10.95 -22.18 -14.58
C LEU A 497 -10.61 -23.65 -14.83
N GLU A 498 -9.33 -24.03 -14.85
CA GLU A 498 -9.00 -25.44 -14.96
C GLU A 498 -9.76 -26.12 -13.82
N PRO A 499 -10.77 -26.95 -14.13
CA PRO A 499 -11.61 -27.51 -13.09
C PRO A 499 -10.74 -28.48 -12.31
N GLY A 500 -10.39 -28.11 -11.07
CA GLY A 500 -9.49 -28.93 -10.25
C GLY A 500 -8.68 -28.20 -9.19
N ASN A 501 -8.60 -26.86 -9.21
CA ASN A 501 -7.84 -26.12 -8.19
C ASN A 501 -8.76 -25.28 -7.29
N ALA A 502 -9.34 -25.92 -6.27
CA ALA A 502 -10.33 -25.32 -5.36
C ALA A 502 -9.88 -23.97 -4.75
N LYS A 503 -8.57 -23.78 -4.51
CA LYS A 503 -8.01 -22.51 -4.00
C LYS A 503 -8.13 -21.34 -5.00
N THR A 504 -8.09 -21.62 -6.30
CA THR A 504 -8.23 -20.62 -7.35
C THR A 504 -9.70 -20.22 -7.53
N GLU A 505 -10.62 -21.17 -7.38
CA GLU A 505 -12.06 -20.91 -7.39
C GLU A 505 -12.50 -20.08 -6.17
N GLU A 506 -12.08 -20.45 -4.96
CA GLU A 506 -12.39 -19.68 -3.74
C GLU A 506 -11.85 -18.25 -3.80
N SER A 507 -10.63 -18.06 -4.31
CA SER A 507 -10.06 -16.72 -4.46
C SER A 507 -10.82 -15.89 -5.50
N PHE A 508 -11.18 -16.49 -6.64
CA PHE A 508 -12.02 -15.86 -7.65
C PHE A 508 -13.41 -15.49 -7.12
N GLU A 509 -14.05 -16.36 -6.34
CA GLU A 509 -15.34 -16.06 -5.72
C GLU A 509 -15.23 -14.91 -4.71
N ALA A 510 -14.21 -14.89 -3.86
CA ALA A 510 -13.97 -13.79 -2.93
C ALA A 510 -13.72 -12.45 -3.65
N GLU A 511 -13.01 -12.47 -4.78
CA GLU A 511 -12.83 -11.30 -5.65
C GLU A 511 -14.15 -10.79 -6.20
N GLN A 512 -14.96 -11.67 -6.79
CA GLN A 512 -16.25 -11.30 -7.38
C GLN A 512 -17.25 -10.82 -6.32
N GLN A 513 -17.25 -11.42 -5.13
CA GLN A 513 -18.02 -10.95 -3.98
C GLN A 513 -17.57 -9.56 -3.52
N THR A 514 -16.27 -9.25 -3.62
CA THR A 514 -15.77 -7.91 -3.31
C THR A 514 -16.23 -6.90 -4.38
N LEU A 515 -16.15 -7.27 -5.67
CA LEU A 515 -16.64 -6.44 -6.78
C LEU A 515 -18.15 -6.16 -6.69
N ALA A 516 -18.93 -7.16 -6.29
CA ALA A 516 -20.37 -7.04 -6.06
C ALA A 516 -20.72 -5.92 -5.05
N LYS A 517 -19.84 -5.64 -4.08
CA LYS A 517 -20.04 -4.58 -3.08
C LYS A 517 -19.95 -3.15 -3.65
N VAL A 518 -19.37 -2.97 -4.84
CA VAL A 518 -19.29 -1.65 -5.51
C VAL A 518 -20.66 -1.02 -5.69
N VAL A 519 -21.68 -1.84 -5.96
CA VAL A 519 -23.06 -1.37 -6.17
C VAL A 519 -23.61 -0.68 -4.93
N HIS A 520 -23.16 -1.06 -3.73
CA HIS A 520 -23.57 -0.42 -2.47
C HIS A 520 -22.88 0.93 -2.20
N LEU A 521 -21.85 1.29 -2.98
CA LEU A 521 -21.18 2.59 -2.91
C LEU A 521 -21.93 3.69 -3.67
N VAL A 522 -22.98 3.33 -4.41
CA VAL A 522 -23.87 4.30 -5.07
C VAL A 522 -24.67 5.04 -4.01
N ALA A 523 -24.51 6.36 -3.96
CA ALA A 523 -25.35 7.22 -3.15
C ALA A 523 -26.75 7.25 -3.76
N THR A 524 -27.78 6.98 -2.96
CA THR A 524 -29.15 7.34 -3.33
C THR A 524 -29.20 8.86 -3.38
N SER A 525 -29.02 9.42 -4.57
CA SER A 525 -29.09 10.86 -4.83
C SER A 525 -30.50 11.37 -4.60
N GLU A 526 -30.64 12.68 -4.36
CA GLU A 526 -31.96 13.34 -4.37
C GLU A 526 -32.65 13.20 -5.73
N ASP A 527 -31.87 13.08 -6.81
CA ASP A 527 -32.34 12.76 -8.15
C ASP A 527 -32.30 11.24 -8.42
N LEU A 528 -33.48 10.62 -8.49
CA LEU A 528 -33.63 9.20 -8.78
C LEU A 528 -33.30 8.85 -10.25
N ASP A 529 -33.42 9.81 -11.17
CA ASP A 529 -33.13 9.61 -12.59
C ASP A 529 -31.61 9.43 -12.82
N GLU A 530 -30.77 10.18 -12.10
CA GLU A 530 -29.31 9.99 -12.13
C GLU A 530 -28.91 8.62 -11.56
N THR A 531 -29.56 8.17 -10.48
CA THR A 531 -29.32 6.83 -9.92
C THR A 531 -29.64 5.75 -10.96
N PHE A 532 -30.72 5.90 -11.74
CA PHE A 532 -31.06 4.96 -12.81
C PHE A 532 -30.03 4.96 -13.95
N ARG A 533 -29.51 6.12 -14.35
CA ARG A 533 -28.42 6.22 -15.35
C ARG A 533 -27.15 5.53 -14.85
N VAL A 534 -26.80 5.70 -13.58
CA VAL A 534 -25.66 5.02 -12.94
C VAL A 534 -25.84 3.49 -13.00
N PHE A 535 -27.03 2.98 -12.66
CA PHE A 535 -27.34 1.54 -12.77
C PHE A 535 -27.28 1.04 -14.21
N SER A 536 -27.72 1.83 -15.18
CA SER A 536 -27.65 1.49 -16.61
C SER A 536 -26.20 1.30 -17.09
N VAL A 537 -25.28 2.16 -16.65
CA VAL A 537 -23.85 2.01 -16.93
C VAL A 537 -23.26 0.77 -16.23
N ALA A 538 -23.61 0.56 -14.96
CA ALA A 538 -23.16 -0.61 -14.21
C ALA A 538 -23.61 -1.93 -14.88
N ARG A 539 -24.88 -2.03 -15.31
CA ARG A 539 -25.38 -3.20 -16.05
C ARG A 539 -24.62 -3.43 -17.34
N ARG A 540 -24.38 -2.39 -18.14
CA ARG A 540 -23.66 -2.51 -19.41
C ARG A 540 -22.25 -3.06 -19.19
N ALA A 541 -21.56 -2.61 -18.13
CA ALA A 541 -20.22 -3.08 -17.80
C ALA A 541 -20.22 -4.52 -17.26
N PHE A 542 -21.06 -4.83 -16.26
CA PHE A 542 -21.14 -6.18 -15.68
C PHE A 542 -21.63 -7.23 -16.68
N GLY A 543 -22.47 -6.85 -17.64
CA GLY A 543 -22.91 -7.74 -18.72
C GLY A 543 -21.78 -8.21 -19.64
N GLN A 544 -20.66 -7.47 -19.71
CA GLN A 544 -19.47 -7.85 -20.50
C GLN A 544 -18.58 -8.88 -19.78
N GLY A 545 -18.82 -9.17 -18.50
CA GLY A 545 -17.95 -10.01 -17.67
C GLY A 545 -18.09 -11.53 -17.81
N GLY A 546 -18.92 -12.00 -18.75
CA GLY A 546 -19.11 -13.43 -18.99
C GLY A 546 -19.95 -14.15 -17.92
N VAL A 547 -20.28 -15.42 -18.19
CA VAL A 547 -21.26 -16.20 -17.39
C VAL A 547 -20.84 -16.34 -15.92
N PHE A 548 -19.56 -16.60 -15.66
CA PHE A 548 -19.05 -16.89 -14.31
C PHE A 548 -19.05 -15.67 -13.36
N ARG A 549 -18.98 -14.44 -13.87
CA ARG A 549 -18.95 -13.20 -13.06
C ARG A 549 -20.33 -12.62 -12.82
N ILE A 550 -21.21 -12.72 -13.83
CA ILE A 550 -22.57 -12.16 -13.83
C ILE A 550 -23.39 -12.67 -12.62
N ARG A 551 -23.19 -13.93 -12.19
CA ARG A 551 -23.88 -14.54 -11.03
C ARG A 551 -23.69 -13.77 -9.72
N PHE A 552 -22.57 -13.08 -9.56
CA PHE A 552 -22.25 -12.31 -8.35
C PHE A 552 -22.59 -10.83 -8.48
N THR A 553 -22.34 -10.24 -9.65
CA THR A 553 -22.39 -8.79 -9.84
C THR A 553 -23.78 -8.27 -10.16
N LEU A 554 -24.62 -9.02 -10.87
CA LEU A 554 -25.98 -8.57 -11.22
C LEU A 554 -26.95 -8.66 -10.04
N VAL A 555 -26.79 -9.62 -9.13
CA VAL A 555 -27.73 -9.82 -8.02
C VAL A 555 -27.85 -8.58 -7.12
N PRO A 556 -26.75 -7.96 -6.62
CA PRO A 556 -26.83 -6.71 -5.87
C PRO A 556 -27.46 -5.56 -6.68
N LEU A 557 -27.18 -5.50 -7.98
CA LEU A 557 -27.74 -4.47 -8.88
C LEU A 557 -29.26 -4.62 -9.02
N ILE A 558 -29.76 -5.85 -9.13
CA ILE A 558 -31.19 -6.16 -9.14
C ILE A 558 -31.85 -5.66 -7.84
N TYR A 559 -31.31 -6.00 -6.67
CA TYR A 559 -31.89 -5.57 -5.40
C TYR A 559 -31.88 -4.04 -5.21
N GLN A 560 -30.81 -3.35 -5.64
CA GLN A 560 -30.77 -1.89 -5.58
C GLN A 560 -31.72 -1.24 -6.60
N ALA A 561 -31.87 -1.81 -7.80
CA ALA A 561 -32.86 -1.37 -8.79
C ALA A 561 -34.31 -1.60 -8.30
N LEU A 562 -34.58 -2.69 -7.60
CA LEU A 562 -35.89 -2.94 -6.96
C LEU A 562 -36.17 -1.95 -5.82
N ALA A 563 -35.15 -1.57 -5.05
CA ALA A 563 -35.27 -0.51 -4.05
C ALA A 563 -35.58 0.85 -4.71
N LEU A 564 -34.94 1.16 -5.84
CA LEU A 564 -35.23 2.35 -6.65
C LEU A 564 -36.66 2.34 -7.18
N ALA A 565 -37.15 1.21 -7.70
CA ALA A 565 -38.53 1.08 -8.18
C ALA A 565 -39.56 1.36 -7.08
N ARG A 566 -39.32 0.87 -5.85
CA ARG A 566 -40.16 1.18 -4.68
C ARG A 566 -40.09 2.64 -4.27
N ALA A 567 -38.91 3.26 -4.35
CA ALA A 567 -38.74 4.68 -4.03
C ALA A 567 -39.50 5.57 -5.03
N LEU A 568 -39.46 5.24 -6.33
CA LEU A 568 -40.21 5.94 -7.38
C LEU A 568 -41.74 5.75 -7.25
N ALA A 569 -42.18 4.60 -6.75
CA ALA A 569 -43.61 4.32 -6.55
C ALA A 569 -44.18 4.94 -5.26
N THR A 570 -43.33 5.29 -4.28
CA THR A 570 -43.79 5.90 -3.03
C THR A 570 -44.04 7.39 -3.27
N PRO A 571 -45.27 7.91 -3.12
CA PRO A 571 -45.52 9.34 -3.25
C PRO A 571 -44.76 10.08 -2.14
N GLN A 572 -43.84 10.99 -2.49
CA GLN A 572 -43.15 11.83 -1.51
C GLN A 572 -44.18 12.73 -0.80
N LYS A 573 -44.52 12.42 0.45
CA LYS A 573 -45.41 13.22 1.31
C LYS A 573 -44.76 14.51 1.85
N ASN A 574 -43.54 14.86 1.43
CA ASN A 574 -42.80 15.99 1.96
C ASN A 574 -42.45 16.99 0.85
N GLN A 575 -43.36 17.92 0.58
CA GLN A 575 -43.09 19.35 0.74
C GLN A 575 -44.40 20.12 0.52
N SER A 576 -44.56 21.16 1.34
CA SER A 576 -45.69 22.08 1.40
C SER A 576 -46.22 22.51 0.04
N ASP A 577 -47.53 22.74 0.00
CA ASP A 577 -48.27 23.38 -1.08
C ASP A 577 -47.46 24.42 -1.85
N ALA A 578 -47.55 24.32 -3.19
CA ALA A 578 -47.01 25.21 -4.22
C ALA A 578 -45.58 24.90 -4.74
N GLU A 579 -45.42 23.78 -5.42
CA GLU A 579 -44.81 23.68 -6.76
C GLU A 579 -45.09 22.27 -7.33
N LYS A 580 -45.17 22.13 -8.65
CA LYS A 580 -45.66 20.94 -9.37
C LYS A 580 -45.06 19.64 -8.79
N PRO A 581 -45.84 18.52 -8.70
CA PRO A 581 -45.27 17.23 -8.33
C PRO A 581 -44.10 16.94 -9.28
N THR A 582 -42.91 16.73 -8.75
CA THR A 582 -41.73 16.33 -9.53
C THR A 582 -42.03 14.98 -10.16
N THR A 583 -42.58 14.98 -11.37
CA THR A 583 -42.71 13.78 -12.19
C THR A 583 -41.30 13.40 -12.62
N TRP A 584 -40.73 12.36 -12.02
CA TRP A 584 -39.49 11.75 -12.49
C TRP A 584 -39.65 11.33 -13.95
N ALA A 585 -38.60 11.49 -14.76
CA ALA A 585 -38.64 11.07 -16.16
C ALA A 585 -38.69 9.53 -16.25
N THR A 586 -38.01 8.85 -15.33
CA THR A 586 -37.99 7.40 -15.28
C THR A 586 -39.23 6.85 -14.58
N THR A 587 -39.90 5.88 -15.22
CA THR A 587 -41.07 5.23 -14.63
C THR A 587 -40.68 3.96 -13.88
N PRO A 588 -41.40 3.57 -12.80
CA PRO A 588 -41.20 2.28 -12.15
C PRO A 588 -41.26 1.09 -13.12
N ARG A 589 -42.08 1.21 -14.17
CA ARG A 589 -42.19 0.21 -15.25
C ARG A 589 -40.89 0.04 -16.03
N GLU A 590 -40.20 1.12 -16.37
CA GLU A 590 -38.90 1.06 -17.07
C GLU A 590 -37.82 0.40 -16.19
N VAL A 591 -37.80 0.71 -14.90
CA VAL A 591 -36.87 0.09 -13.95
C VAL A 591 -37.16 -1.41 -13.81
N LEU A 592 -38.43 -1.81 -13.75
CA LEU A 592 -38.81 -3.22 -13.71
C LEU A 592 -38.51 -3.95 -15.02
N GLN A 593 -38.70 -3.32 -16.19
CA GLN A 593 -38.27 -3.89 -17.47
C GLN A 593 -36.75 -4.08 -17.50
N PHE A 594 -35.99 -3.09 -17.00
CA PHE A 594 -34.54 -3.18 -16.86
C PHE A 594 -34.11 -4.34 -15.95
N VAL A 595 -34.81 -4.57 -14.84
CA VAL A 595 -34.59 -5.72 -13.95
C VAL A 595 -34.97 -7.03 -14.62
N HIS A 596 -36.09 -7.10 -15.34
CA HIS A 596 -36.53 -8.28 -16.07
C HIS A 596 -35.43 -8.76 -17.03
N GLU A 597 -34.85 -7.87 -17.83
CA GLU A 597 -33.76 -8.23 -18.74
C GLU A 597 -32.52 -8.80 -18.01
N MET A 598 -32.23 -8.34 -16.79
CA MET A 598 -31.12 -8.86 -15.98
C MET A 598 -31.41 -10.25 -15.40
N VAL A 599 -32.61 -10.45 -14.84
CA VAL A 599 -32.99 -11.75 -14.26
C VAL A 599 -33.14 -12.81 -15.34
N THR A 600 -33.70 -12.46 -16.50
CA THR A 600 -33.79 -13.37 -17.66
C THR A 600 -32.41 -13.74 -18.19
N ALA A 601 -31.47 -12.79 -18.24
CA ALA A 601 -30.09 -13.08 -18.64
C ALA A 601 -29.35 -13.99 -17.64
N LEU A 602 -29.69 -13.94 -16.35
CA LEU A 602 -29.20 -14.89 -15.34
C LEU A 602 -29.80 -16.27 -15.54
N ALA A 603 -31.13 -16.35 -15.72
CA ALA A 603 -31.85 -17.59 -15.90
C ALA A 603 -31.42 -18.34 -17.17
N SER A 604 -31.17 -17.64 -18.28
CA SER A 604 -30.83 -18.29 -19.56
C SER A 604 -29.40 -18.84 -19.62
N LYS A 605 -28.50 -18.40 -18.73
CA LYS A 605 -27.06 -18.68 -18.82
C LYS A 605 -26.57 -19.73 -17.82
N GLN A 606 -27.37 -20.13 -16.84
CA GLN A 606 -26.88 -21.00 -15.76
C GLN A 606 -27.96 -21.86 -15.12
N ASP A 607 -27.86 -23.18 -15.29
CA ASP A 607 -28.79 -24.17 -14.71
C ASP A 607 -28.59 -24.36 -13.20
N ALA A 608 -27.37 -24.13 -12.69
CA ALA A 608 -27.00 -24.36 -11.29
C ALA A 608 -27.58 -23.33 -10.29
N LEU A 609 -28.21 -22.24 -10.76
CA LEU A 609 -28.81 -21.19 -9.92
C LEU A 609 -30.33 -21.07 -10.10
N SER A 610 -30.97 -22.15 -10.57
CA SER A 610 -32.41 -22.18 -10.87
C SER A 610 -33.30 -21.74 -9.70
N VAL A 611 -33.06 -22.24 -8.47
CA VAL A 611 -33.84 -21.83 -7.27
C VAL A 611 -33.65 -20.34 -6.91
N PRO A 612 -32.42 -19.79 -6.82
CA PRO A 612 -32.21 -18.35 -6.68
C PRO A 612 -32.87 -17.51 -7.76
N CYS A 613 -32.88 -17.96 -9.02
CA CYS A 613 -33.54 -17.25 -10.12
C CYS A 613 -35.06 -17.19 -9.94
N VAL A 614 -35.69 -18.30 -9.54
CA VAL A 614 -37.12 -18.33 -9.15
C VAL A 614 -37.37 -17.34 -8.02
N HIS A 615 -36.53 -17.34 -6.98
CA HIS A 615 -36.65 -16.37 -5.89
C HIS A 615 -36.56 -14.92 -6.38
N LEU A 616 -35.60 -14.59 -7.25
CA LEU A 616 -35.42 -13.24 -7.79
C LEU A 616 -36.64 -12.80 -8.61
N PHE A 617 -37.17 -13.65 -9.49
CA PHE A 617 -38.39 -13.33 -10.24
C PHE A 617 -39.58 -13.07 -9.31
N LEU A 618 -39.76 -13.87 -8.26
CA LEU A 618 -40.82 -13.68 -7.27
C LEU A 618 -40.62 -12.38 -6.46
N GLN A 619 -39.39 -12.04 -6.07
CA GLN A 619 -39.11 -10.74 -5.44
C GLN A 619 -39.44 -9.56 -6.36
N CYS A 620 -39.16 -9.68 -7.67
CA CYS A 620 -39.56 -8.68 -8.66
C CYS A 620 -41.08 -8.57 -8.77
N ALA A 621 -41.80 -9.70 -8.75
CA ALA A 621 -43.26 -9.73 -8.76
C ALA A 621 -43.87 -9.02 -7.55
N LEU A 622 -43.34 -9.25 -6.35
CA LEU A 622 -43.80 -8.59 -5.12
C LEU A 622 -43.59 -7.07 -5.14
N VAL A 623 -42.46 -6.62 -5.70
CA VAL A 623 -42.20 -5.19 -5.86
C VAL A 623 -43.13 -4.59 -6.91
N ALA A 624 -43.35 -5.28 -8.04
CA ALA A 624 -44.28 -4.83 -9.07
C ALA A 624 -45.73 -4.74 -8.55
N ASP A 625 -46.16 -5.70 -7.72
CA ASP A 625 -47.45 -5.68 -7.02
C ASP A 625 -47.56 -4.49 -6.05
N GLY A 626 -46.47 -4.19 -5.32
CA GLY A 626 -46.39 -3.01 -4.46
C GLY A 626 -46.41 -1.68 -5.22
N CYS A 627 -46.03 -1.68 -6.50
CA CYS A 627 -46.11 -0.52 -7.39
C CYS A 627 -47.44 -0.43 -8.16
N GLU A 628 -48.43 -1.27 -7.84
CA GLU A 628 -49.75 -1.34 -8.50
C GLU A 628 -49.68 -1.72 -10.01
N LEU A 629 -48.61 -2.40 -10.44
CA LEU A 629 -48.40 -2.84 -11.83
C LEU A 629 -48.78 -4.32 -12.01
N GLU A 630 -50.08 -4.60 -12.07
CA GLU A 630 -50.63 -5.97 -12.12
C GLU A 630 -50.05 -6.82 -13.28
N ALA A 631 -50.06 -6.27 -14.50
CA ALA A 631 -49.61 -7.01 -15.69
C ALA A 631 -48.14 -7.44 -15.58
N VAL A 632 -47.29 -6.58 -15.00
CA VAL A 632 -45.86 -6.84 -14.80
C VAL A 632 -45.64 -7.86 -13.68
N ALA A 633 -46.40 -7.77 -12.59
CA ALA A 633 -46.35 -8.74 -11.50
C ALA A 633 -46.78 -10.15 -11.96
N TYR A 634 -47.83 -10.23 -12.79
CA TYR A 634 -48.28 -11.49 -13.39
C TYR A 634 -47.21 -12.08 -14.32
N GLU A 635 -46.58 -11.27 -15.18
CA GLU A 635 -45.50 -11.71 -16.07
C GLU A 635 -44.29 -12.23 -15.28
N PHE A 636 -43.83 -11.52 -14.24
CA PHE A 636 -42.73 -12.02 -13.41
C PHE A 636 -43.05 -13.35 -12.73
N THR A 637 -44.29 -13.53 -12.28
CA THR A 637 -44.71 -14.78 -11.64
C THR A 637 -44.79 -15.93 -12.63
N THR A 638 -45.27 -15.68 -13.86
CA THR A 638 -45.31 -16.71 -14.90
C THR A 638 -43.92 -17.08 -15.38
N GLN A 639 -42.98 -16.13 -15.48
CA GLN A 639 -41.57 -16.41 -15.77
C GLN A 639 -40.92 -17.27 -14.67
N ALA A 640 -41.23 -17.01 -13.39
CA ALA A 640 -40.79 -17.87 -12.30
C ALA A 640 -41.29 -19.31 -12.45
N PHE A 641 -42.53 -19.50 -12.94
CA PHE A 641 -43.10 -20.82 -13.16
C PHE A 641 -42.44 -21.54 -14.34
N ILE A 642 -42.09 -20.82 -15.41
CA ILE A 642 -41.35 -21.39 -16.55
C ILE A 642 -39.98 -21.89 -16.09
N VAL A 643 -39.24 -21.10 -15.30
CA VAL A 643 -37.94 -21.53 -14.75
C VAL A 643 -38.08 -22.77 -13.87
N TYR A 644 -39.15 -22.84 -13.06
CA TYR A 644 -39.46 -24.03 -12.27
C TYR A 644 -39.71 -25.27 -13.14
N GLU A 645 -40.47 -25.13 -14.23
CA GLU A 645 -40.79 -26.24 -15.15
C GLU A 645 -39.57 -26.72 -15.95
N ASP A 646 -38.78 -25.79 -16.46
CA ASP A 646 -37.72 -26.08 -17.42
C ASP A 646 -36.38 -26.46 -16.75
N GLN A 647 -36.04 -25.84 -15.62
CA GLN A 647 -34.68 -25.92 -15.04
C GLN A 647 -34.59 -26.71 -13.73
N ILE A 648 -35.69 -26.88 -12.97
CA ILE A 648 -35.64 -27.50 -11.63
C ILE A 648 -36.10 -28.96 -11.67
N THR A 649 -35.14 -29.89 -11.60
CA THR A 649 -35.41 -31.34 -11.63
C THR A 649 -35.27 -32.01 -10.26
N LEU A 650 -34.45 -31.47 -9.36
CA LEU A 650 -34.15 -32.08 -8.06
C LEU A 650 -35.30 -31.87 -7.06
N ALA A 651 -35.80 -32.95 -6.45
CA ALA A 651 -36.96 -32.91 -5.56
C ALA A 651 -36.82 -31.92 -4.37
N ARG A 652 -35.63 -31.79 -3.79
CA ARG A 652 -35.36 -30.85 -2.69
C ARG A 652 -35.45 -29.39 -3.15
N GLU A 653 -34.97 -29.12 -4.35
CA GLU A 653 -35.00 -27.80 -4.97
C GLU A 653 -36.42 -27.43 -5.43
N GLN A 654 -37.16 -28.41 -5.97
CA GLN A 654 -38.58 -28.26 -6.31
C GLN A 654 -39.41 -27.86 -5.09
N TRP A 655 -39.22 -28.56 -3.95
CA TRP A 655 -39.88 -28.19 -2.70
C TRP A 655 -39.56 -26.75 -2.30
N ARG A 656 -38.28 -26.37 -2.30
CA ARG A 656 -37.86 -25.02 -1.89
C ARG A 656 -38.39 -23.92 -2.81
N ALA A 657 -38.41 -24.17 -4.12
CA ALA A 657 -38.98 -23.26 -5.10
C ALA A 657 -40.50 -23.10 -4.90
N LEU A 658 -41.24 -24.20 -4.69
CA LEU A 658 -42.68 -24.15 -4.42
C LEU A 658 -43.00 -23.44 -3.11
N GLU A 659 -42.22 -23.66 -2.06
CA GLU A 659 -42.36 -22.95 -0.78
C GLU A 659 -42.27 -21.42 -0.99
N LEU A 660 -41.29 -20.97 -1.79
CA LEU A 660 -41.11 -19.57 -2.15
C LEU A 660 -42.25 -19.04 -3.01
N MET A 661 -42.75 -19.82 -3.98
CA MET A 661 -43.88 -19.46 -4.84
C MET A 661 -45.17 -19.28 -4.00
N VAL A 662 -45.45 -20.22 -3.09
CA VAL A 662 -46.58 -20.13 -2.16
C VAL A 662 -46.44 -18.89 -1.27
N ALA A 663 -45.26 -18.66 -0.70
CA ALA A 663 -45.02 -17.49 0.16
C ALA A 663 -45.19 -16.16 -0.60
N ALA A 664 -44.69 -16.07 -1.84
CA ALA A 664 -44.82 -14.88 -2.67
C ALA A 664 -46.29 -14.61 -3.04
N LEU A 665 -47.02 -15.61 -3.50
CA LEU A 665 -48.46 -15.47 -3.80
C LEU A 665 -49.29 -15.13 -2.56
N ARG A 666 -48.88 -15.54 -1.36
CA ARG A 666 -49.55 -15.11 -0.12
C ARG A 666 -49.24 -13.66 0.27
N ALA A 667 -48.17 -13.08 -0.27
CA ALA A 667 -47.75 -11.72 0.05
C ALA A 667 -48.29 -10.68 -0.95
N THR A 668 -48.68 -11.09 -2.16
CA THR A 668 -49.31 -10.22 -3.18
C THR A 668 -50.69 -9.74 -2.75
N ARG A 669 -50.99 -8.45 -2.94
CA ARG A 669 -52.27 -7.84 -2.50
C ARG A 669 -53.11 -7.25 -3.62
N HIS A 670 -52.49 -6.84 -4.73
CA HIS A 670 -53.14 -6.03 -5.78
C HIS A 670 -53.42 -6.81 -7.06
N LEU A 671 -53.19 -8.13 -7.07
CA LEU A 671 -53.56 -8.99 -8.20
C LEU A 671 -55.08 -9.17 -8.28
N SER A 672 -55.66 -9.16 -9.49
CA SER A 672 -57.09 -9.43 -9.67
C SER A 672 -57.45 -10.87 -9.31
N SER A 673 -58.70 -11.08 -8.87
CA SER A 673 -59.21 -12.42 -8.47
C SER A 673 -59.01 -13.47 -9.55
N ALA A 674 -59.24 -13.12 -10.82
CA ALA A 674 -59.11 -14.05 -11.93
C ALA A 674 -57.65 -14.49 -12.13
N ASN A 675 -56.71 -13.53 -12.14
CA ASN A 675 -55.29 -13.84 -12.31
C ASN A 675 -54.73 -14.59 -11.10
N TYR A 676 -55.14 -14.23 -9.89
CA TYR A 676 -54.74 -14.89 -8.65
C TYR A 676 -55.16 -16.36 -8.63
N GLU A 677 -56.42 -16.65 -8.95
CA GLU A 677 -56.95 -18.02 -8.97
C GLU A 677 -56.20 -18.92 -9.95
N VAL A 678 -55.84 -18.40 -11.13
CA VAL A 678 -55.07 -19.15 -12.13
C VAL A 678 -53.67 -19.50 -11.61
N LEU A 679 -52.96 -18.54 -11.00
CA LEU A 679 -51.63 -18.77 -10.44
C LEU A 679 -51.66 -19.71 -9.23
N ALA A 680 -52.65 -19.55 -8.35
CA ALA A 680 -52.84 -20.42 -7.20
C ALA A 680 -53.15 -21.86 -7.62
N ALA A 681 -54.08 -22.05 -8.57
CA ALA A 681 -54.41 -23.36 -9.11
C ALA A 681 -53.18 -24.02 -9.77
N LYS A 682 -52.41 -23.28 -10.57
CA LYS A 682 -51.18 -23.78 -11.20
C LYS A 682 -50.12 -24.18 -10.16
N THR A 683 -49.93 -23.38 -9.11
CA THR A 683 -49.02 -23.70 -7.99
C THR A 683 -49.46 -24.99 -7.26
N THR A 684 -50.77 -25.15 -7.01
CA THR A 684 -51.30 -26.38 -6.39
C THR A 684 -51.13 -27.60 -7.28
N GLN A 685 -51.19 -27.43 -8.61
CA GLN A 685 -50.95 -28.49 -9.57
C GLN A 685 -49.50 -28.96 -9.52
N TYR A 686 -48.54 -28.04 -9.37
CA TYR A 686 -47.13 -28.41 -9.18
C TYR A 686 -46.87 -29.12 -7.86
N ALA A 687 -47.45 -28.64 -6.75
CA ALA A 687 -47.40 -29.31 -5.46
C ALA A 687 -47.91 -30.76 -5.57
N ALA A 688 -48.99 -30.96 -6.32
CA ALA A 688 -49.57 -32.28 -6.56
C ALA A 688 -48.80 -33.15 -7.56
N ARG A 689 -47.74 -32.66 -8.21
CA ARG A 689 -46.87 -33.42 -9.12
C ARG A 689 -45.54 -33.84 -8.47
N LEU A 690 -45.30 -33.48 -7.20
CA LEU A 690 -44.10 -33.90 -6.48
C LEU A 690 -44.01 -35.42 -6.37
N LEU A 691 -42.81 -35.96 -6.57
CA LEU A 691 -42.55 -37.41 -6.62
C LEU A 691 -42.69 -38.10 -5.25
N LYS A 692 -42.24 -37.42 -4.19
CA LYS A 692 -42.32 -37.94 -2.82
C LYS A 692 -43.69 -37.64 -2.25
N LYS A 693 -44.48 -38.69 -1.98
CA LYS A 693 -45.85 -38.56 -1.45
C LYS A 693 -45.94 -37.79 -0.12
N ASN A 694 -44.96 -37.93 0.77
CA ASN A 694 -44.91 -37.15 2.03
C ASN A 694 -44.80 -35.64 1.76
N ASP A 695 -43.84 -35.26 0.91
CA ASP A 695 -43.64 -33.87 0.49
C ASP A 695 -44.85 -33.39 -0.35
N GLN A 696 -45.42 -34.24 -1.20
CA GLN A 696 -46.61 -33.92 -1.97
C GLN A 696 -47.80 -33.55 -1.06
N ALA A 697 -48.06 -34.34 -0.01
CA ALA A 697 -49.15 -34.08 0.92
C ALA A 697 -48.93 -32.79 1.74
N ALA A 698 -47.71 -32.55 2.21
CA ALA A 698 -47.33 -31.36 2.97
C ALA A 698 -47.41 -30.08 2.12
N MET A 699 -46.91 -30.09 0.88
CA MET A 699 -46.96 -28.91 0.02
C MET A 699 -48.40 -28.59 -0.43
N VAL A 700 -49.22 -29.61 -0.72
CA VAL A 700 -50.65 -29.41 -1.05
C VAL A 700 -51.40 -28.78 0.13
N LEU A 701 -51.05 -29.16 1.36
CA LEU A 701 -51.56 -28.50 2.56
C LEU A 701 -51.12 -27.04 2.62
N HIS A 702 -49.84 -26.72 2.40
CA HIS A 702 -49.37 -25.34 2.37
C HIS A 702 -50.10 -24.49 1.31
N CYS A 703 -50.44 -25.09 0.17
CA CYS A 703 -51.25 -24.44 -0.86
C CYS A 703 -52.70 -24.15 -0.42
N ALA A 704 -53.24 -24.82 0.60
CA ALA A 704 -54.58 -24.50 1.11
C ALA A 704 -54.65 -23.05 1.62
N HIS A 705 -53.55 -22.53 2.16
CA HIS A 705 -53.46 -21.12 2.58
C HIS A 705 -53.50 -20.11 1.43
N LEU A 706 -53.23 -20.51 0.19
CA LEU A 706 -53.37 -19.61 -0.96
C LEU A 706 -54.84 -19.22 -1.18
N PHE A 707 -55.76 -20.16 -0.95
CA PHE A 707 -57.20 -19.92 -1.06
C PHE A 707 -57.80 -19.27 0.18
N TRP A 708 -56.97 -18.94 1.16
CA TRP A 708 -57.31 -18.24 2.40
C TRP A 708 -56.46 -16.97 2.57
N HIS A 709 -56.56 -16.07 1.59
CA HIS A 709 -55.86 -14.79 1.55
C HIS A 709 -56.82 -13.64 1.94
N PRO A 710 -56.36 -12.53 2.57
CA PRO A 710 -57.22 -11.41 2.93
C PRO A 710 -58.06 -10.85 1.76
N SER A 711 -57.53 -10.90 0.53
CA SER A 711 -58.23 -10.46 -0.69
C SER A 711 -59.08 -11.55 -1.34
N HIS A 712 -58.82 -12.84 -1.06
CA HIS A 712 -59.47 -13.99 -1.70
C HIS A 712 -59.71 -15.12 -0.69
N GLN A 713 -60.98 -15.33 -0.32
CA GLN A 713 -61.40 -16.40 0.59
C GLN A 713 -62.34 -17.37 -0.14
N ASP A 714 -61.83 -18.56 -0.46
CA ASP A 714 -62.62 -19.65 -1.04
C ASP A 714 -62.53 -20.92 -0.17
N GLY A 715 -63.44 -21.02 0.80
CA GLY A 715 -63.49 -22.16 1.72
C GLY A 715 -63.72 -23.51 1.04
N LYS A 716 -64.29 -23.55 -0.17
CA LYS A 716 -64.50 -24.81 -0.91
C LYS A 716 -63.18 -25.35 -1.43
N ARG A 717 -62.36 -24.50 -2.05
CA ARG A 717 -61.03 -24.89 -2.55
C ARG A 717 -60.05 -25.24 -1.42
N VAL A 718 -60.16 -24.57 -0.28
CA VAL A 718 -59.42 -24.93 0.95
C VAL A 718 -59.77 -26.37 1.34
N LEU A 719 -61.07 -26.71 1.43
CA LEU A 719 -61.53 -28.04 1.77
C LEU A 719 -61.10 -29.09 0.75
N GLU A 720 -61.13 -28.78 -0.55
CA GLU A 720 -60.61 -29.67 -1.60
C GLU A 720 -59.11 -29.95 -1.45
N CYS A 721 -58.29 -28.93 -1.14
CA CYS A 721 -56.86 -29.09 -0.90
C CYS A 721 -56.58 -29.98 0.33
N LEU A 722 -57.32 -29.77 1.41
CA LEU A 722 -57.19 -30.56 2.64
C LEU A 722 -57.62 -32.01 2.42
N GLN A 723 -58.75 -32.24 1.75
CA GLN A 723 -59.17 -33.59 1.38
C GLN A 723 -58.17 -34.28 0.47
N ARG A 724 -57.56 -33.54 -0.46
CA ARG A 724 -56.53 -34.09 -1.35
C ARG A 724 -55.25 -34.42 -0.59
N SER A 725 -54.79 -33.56 0.32
CA SER A 725 -53.63 -33.82 1.18
C SER A 725 -53.86 -35.06 2.06
N LEU A 726 -55.04 -35.17 2.69
CA LEU A 726 -55.44 -36.33 3.48
C LEU A 726 -55.44 -37.62 2.65
N ARG A 727 -56.04 -37.61 1.45
CA ARG A 727 -56.03 -38.79 0.56
C ARG A 727 -54.62 -39.22 0.14
N ILE A 728 -53.69 -38.27 -0.04
CA ILE A 728 -52.29 -38.58 -0.35
C ILE A 728 -51.59 -39.17 0.87
N ALA A 729 -51.85 -38.62 2.06
CA ALA A 729 -51.36 -39.13 3.34
C ALA A 729 -51.85 -40.58 3.61
N ASP A 730 -53.13 -40.86 3.39
CA ASP A 730 -53.72 -42.20 3.55
C ASP A 730 -53.14 -43.23 2.55
N ALA A 731 -52.67 -42.78 1.38
CA ALA A 731 -52.08 -43.64 0.34
C ALA A 731 -50.62 -44.04 0.59
N LEU A 732 -50.07 -43.71 1.76
CA LEU A 732 -48.74 -44.09 2.25
C LEU A 732 -48.91 -45.17 3.34
N SER A 733 -49.12 -46.41 2.96
CA SER A 733 -49.47 -47.50 3.89
C SER A 733 -48.35 -47.98 4.82
N ASP A 734 -47.11 -47.48 4.71
CA ASP A 734 -45.93 -48.19 5.23
C ASP A 734 -45.20 -47.52 6.42
N SER A 735 -45.69 -46.41 7.00
CA SER A 735 -45.13 -45.91 8.29
C SER A 735 -46.05 -44.98 9.09
N THR A 736 -46.85 -45.54 10.00
CA THR A 736 -47.72 -44.82 10.96
C THR A 736 -47.04 -43.67 11.72
N ALA A 737 -45.72 -43.73 11.92
CA ALA A 737 -44.96 -42.72 12.66
C ALA A 737 -44.68 -41.42 11.88
N SER A 738 -44.67 -41.44 10.53
CA SER A 738 -44.35 -40.25 9.73
C SER A 738 -45.56 -39.37 9.40
N HIS A 739 -46.78 -39.85 9.65
CA HIS A 739 -48.03 -39.16 9.29
C HIS A 739 -48.53 -38.19 10.37
N VAL A 740 -48.17 -38.42 11.64
CA VAL A 740 -48.64 -37.63 12.78
C VAL A 740 -48.25 -36.13 12.67
N PRO A 741 -47.01 -35.75 12.32
CA PRO A 741 -46.66 -34.34 12.15
C PRO A 741 -47.48 -33.65 11.05
N LEU A 742 -47.69 -34.34 9.92
CA LEU A 742 -48.47 -33.84 8.79
C LEU A 742 -49.94 -33.65 9.18
N PHE A 743 -50.56 -34.61 9.87
CA PHE A 743 -51.95 -34.47 10.32
C PHE A 743 -52.13 -33.34 11.35
N LEU A 744 -51.13 -33.10 12.19
CA LEU A 744 -51.12 -31.95 13.12
C LEU A 744 -51.00 -30.62 12.37
N GLU A 745 -50.18 -30.54 11.33
CA GLU A 745 -50.09 -29.36 10.45
C GLU A 745 -51.43 -29.11 9.71
N ILE A 746 -52.12 -30.17 9.26
CA ILE A 746 -53.46 -30.06 8.65
C ILE A 746 -54.46 -29.45 9.65
N LEU A 747 -54.40 -29.84 10.93
CA LEU A 747 -55.27 -29.30 11.98
C LEU A 747 -55.01 -27.81 12.25
N GLU A 748 -53.75 -27.38 12.25
CA GLU A 748 -53.37 -25.98 12.50
C GLU A 748 -53.79 -25.02 11.37
N ALA A 749 -53.93 -25.50 10.14
CA ALA A 749 -54.15 -24.66 8.96
C ALA A 749 -55.60 -24.13 8.76
N THR A 750 -56.57 -24.50 9.61
CA THR A 750 -58.00 -24.43 9.25
C THR A 750 -58.86 -23.51 10.13
N PRO A 751 -59.29 -22.34 9.62
CA PRO A 751 -60.25 -21.49 10.32
C PRO A 751 -61.75 -21.75 10.00
N GLU A 752 -62.09 -22.34 8.83
CA GLU A 752 -63.51 -22.60 8.46
C GLU A 752 -63.81 -24.03 7.95
N VAL A 753 -63.02 -25.02 8.38
CA VAL A 753 -63.35 -26.41 8.05
C VAL A 753 -64.43 -26.92 9.00
N THR A 754 -65.45 -27.55 8.43
CA THR A 754 -66.63 -28.06 9.11
C THR A 754 -66.24 -28.86 10.36
N ARG A 755 -66.82 -28.55 11.54
CA ARG A 755 -66.53 -29.19 12.85
C ARG A 755 -66.43 -30.73 12.79
N LYS A 756 -67.18 -31.36 11.88
CA LYS A 756 -67.20 -32.82 11.64
C LYS A 756 -65.87 -33.38 11.14
N TYR A 757 -65.16 -32.69 10.23
CA TYR A 757 -63.88 -33.14 9.71
C TYR A 757 -62.75 -32.94 10.72
N LEU A 758 -62.78 -31.85 11.48
CA LEU A 758 -61.87 -31.59 12.60
C LEU A 758 -61.96 -32.68 13.68
N ALA A 759 -63.18 -33.07 14.08
CA ALA A 759 -63.40 -34.14 15.06
C ALA A 759 -62.89 -35.50 14.55
N GLY A 760 -63.16 -35.82 13.28
CA GLY A 760 -62.67 -37.06 12.65
C GLY A 760 -61.14 -37.11 12.54
N LEU A 761 -60.50 -36.00 12.17
CA LEU A 761 -59.05 -35.91 12.06
C LEU A 761 -58.36 -35.96 13.44
N LEU A 762 -58.95 -35.33 14.47
CA LEU A 762 -58.46 -35.44 15.85
C LEU A 762 -58.55 -36.86 16.41
N ALA A 763 -59.59 -37.60 16.06
CA ALA A 763 -59.74 -39.01 16.45
C ALA A 763 -58.70 -39.88 15.73
N LEU A 764 -58.47 -39.62 14.44
CA LEU A 764 -57.47 -40.33 13.63
C LEU A 764 -56.04 -40.08 14.15
N VAL A 765 -55.69 -38.83 14.47
CA VAL A 765 -54.39 -38.48 15.05
C VAL A 765 -54.19 -39.13 16.40
N LYS A 766 -55.24 -39.19 17.23
CA LYS A 766 -55.18 -39.86 18.53
C LYS A 766 -54.94 -41.36 18.39
N ASP A 767 -55.66 -42.03 17.49
CA ASP A 767 -55.49 -43.45 17.21
C ASP A 767 -54.08 -43.76 16.67
N HIS A 768 -53.54 -42.93 15.78
CA HIS A 768 -52.15 -43.08 15.32
C HIS A 768 -51.10 -42.79 16.40
N LEU A 769 -51.30 -41.78 17.25
CA LEU A 769 -50.42 -41.50 18.40
C LEU A 769 -50.40 -42.66 19.40
N ASP A 770 -51.57 -43.28 19.65
CA ASP A 770 -51.70 -44.41 20.57
C ASP A 770 -50.96 -45.65 20.03
N ASN A 771 -50.99 -45.85 18.70
CA ASN A 771 -50.34 -46.95 17.98
C ASN A 771 -48.84 -46.73 17.67
N MET A 772 -48.25 -45.58 17.99
CA MET A 772 -46.82 -45.30 17.79
C MET A 772 -45.94 -45.87 18.92
N GLU A 773 -44.75 -46.38 18.58
CA GLU A 773 -43.74 -46.77 19.58
C GLU A 773 -43.34 -45.58 20.48
N HIS A 774 -43.06 -45.86 21.76
CA HIS A 774 -42.68 -44.84 22.72
C HIS A 774 -41.28 -44.26 22.41
N GLY A 775 -41.26 -43.06 21.83
CA GLY A 775 -40.04 -42.32 21.50
C GLY A 775 -40.22 -40.80 21.58
N GLN A 776 -39.17 -40.06 21.22
CA GLN A 776 -39.16 -38.59 21.25
C GLN A 776 -40.24 -37.98 20.33
N MET A 777 -40.42 -38.52 19.12
CA MET A 777 -41.44 -38.04 18.17
C MET A 777 -42.88 -38.20 18.69
N ARG A 778 -43.19 -39.25 19.45
CA ARG A 778 -44.51 -39.43 20.07
C ARG A 778 -44.77 -38.39 21.16
N ARG A 779 -43.76 -38.08 22.00
CA ARG A 779 -43.88 -37.05 23.04
C ARG A 779 -44.10 -35.66 22.44
N ASP A 780 -43.36 -35.33 21.38
CA ASP A 780 -43.51 -34.05 20.68
C ASP A 780 -44.87 -33.95 19.98
N GLY A 781 -45.33 -35.04 19.34
CA GLY A 781 -46.66 -35.14 18.74
C GLY A 781 -47.80 -35.02 19.76
N GLU A 782 -47.72 -35.70 20.91
CA GLU A 782 -48.70 -35.58 22.00
C GLU A 782 -48.75 -34.18 22.60
N SER A 783 -47.59 -33.51 22.72
CA SER A 783 -47.50 -32.12 23.20
C SER A 783 -48.23 -31.15 22.25
N ARG A 784 -47.96 -31.25 20.93
CA ARG A 784 -48.63 -30.45 19.90
C ARG A 784 -50.12 -30.75 19.82
N TYR A 785 -50.51 -32.03 19.85
CA TYR A 785 -51.92 -32.44 19.89
C TYR A 785 -52.67 -31.81 21.07
N ARG A 786 -52.09 -31.86 22.28
CA ARG A 786 -52.69 -31.23 23.47
C ARG A 786 -52.77 -29.70 23.34
N ALA A 787 -51.78 -29.06 22.71
CA ALA A 787 -51.80 -27.62 22.48
C ALA A 787 -52.92 -27.21 21.51
N ILE A 788 -53.10 -27.97 20.41
CA ILE A 788 -54.17 -27.76 19.43
C ILE A 788 -55.55 -27.96 20.07
N VAL A 789 -55.74 -29.04 20.84
CA VAL A 789 -57.01 -29.29 21.55
C VAL A 789 -57.33 -28.13 22.50
N ARG A 790 -56.35 -27.65 23.28
CA ARG A 790 -56.53 -26.48 24.15
C ARG A 790 -56.89 -25.19 23.38
N HIS A 791 -56.28 -24.99 22.21
CA HIS A 791 -56.59 -23.84 21.35
C HIS A 791 -58.00 -23.94 20.76
N MET A 792 -58.44 -25.13 20.38
CA MET A 792 -59.81 -25.39 19.92
C MET A 792 -60.85 -25.25 21.04
N ASP A 793 -60.51 -25.66 22.26
CA ASP A 793 -61.31 -25.45 23.46
C ASP A 793 -61.50 -23.95 23.75
N ALA A 794 -60.44 -23.15 23.57
CA ALA A 794 -60.47 -21.70 23.75
C ALA A 794 -61.30 -20.95 22.67
N LEU A 795 -61.49 -21.55 21.49
CA LEU A 795 -62.32 -21.02 20.39
C LEU A 795 -63.78 -21.51 20.43
N GLU A 796 -64.23 -22.16 21.51
CA GLU A 796 -65.58 -22.75 21.67
C GLU A 796 -65.97 -23.76 20.58
N LEU A 797 -64.98 -24.43 19.96
CA LEU A 797 -65.18 -25.39 18.87
C LEU A 797 -65.29 -26.85 19.33
N SER A 798 -65.01 -27.16 20.60
CA SER A 798 -64.89 -28.54 21.11
C SER A 798 -66.07 -29.06 21.94
N ALA A 799 -67.01 -28.20 22.36
CA ALA A 799 -67.99 -28.59 23.39
C ALA A 799 -68.99 -29.70 23.01
N ASP A 800 -69.17 -30.02 21.71
CA ASP A 800 -70.14 -31.03 21.27
C ASP A 800 -69.54 -32.30 20.63
N ALA A 801 -68.21 -32.46 20.59
CA ALA A 801 -67.57 -33.58 19.87
C ALA A 801 -67.12 -34.77 20.75
N LEU A 802 -67.30 -34.72 22.07
CA LEU A 802 -66.83 -35.75 23.02
C LEU A 802 -67.93 -36.32 23.93
N SER A 803 -69.19 -36.36 23.48
CA SER A 803 -70.25 -37.11 24.17
C SER A 803 -70.88 -38.13 23.21
N PRO A 804 -70.92 -39.44 23.55
CA PRO A 804 -71.64 -40.41 22.76
C PRO A 804 -73.13 -40.34 23.14
N ARG A 805 -73.96 -39.79 22.26
CA ARG A 805 -75.39 -40.13 22.15
C ARG A 805 -75.84 -40.11 20.70
#